data_AF-A0A1G7EFV3-F1
#
_entry.id   AF-A0A1G7EFV3-F1
#
_cell.length_a   1.000
_cell.length_b   1.000
_cell.length_c   1.000
_cell.angle_alpha   90.00
_cell.angle_beta   90.00
_cell.angle_gamma   90.00
#
_symmetry.space_group_name_H-M   'P 1'
#
loop_
_entity.id
_entity.type
_entity.pdbx_description
1 polymer ?
#
loop_
_entity_poly.entity_id
_entity_poly.type
_entity_poly.pdbx_seq_one_letter_code
_entity_poly.pdbx_strand_id
1 'polypeptide(L)'
;MTRPEEAAPDSLALTIAVYLVEPRFHGTGDWPPSPFRLFQALMAGALLGQPRSHRATLAESFAWLETLEPPMIAAPTGVPGRQVTTYVPNNDLDAVGGDPAKVSEIRDAKRVRPQLLEDDRPILYAWTIPPEAETQAQRVAVLAKRLYRLGTGLDVAWASAWTEPFATLESRLAEHGGVLYRPLPLAEDGQPGPSMDARVLRVRCPAPRSFDSLAARHDAQAQRFQAGGFRQAPPAHYRVHPYNAPPTRLLFDIVNPGPQVRPAPQPLDGVVGLTETVRDALAARLLRGRICERHVLAYVIGRGATDADKARRIRLIPLPSIGVHHADRAVRRLLVEVPAECPISAETVHWALTGWDLGTDPDTGELPADPGATLVPVALTSSMLKHYGVGTPHEVAARTWRTVTPAALPLKRARGRVSGAERAATEARLAAAVQAALRHAGVPEATVTRVQREPFEARGERAEAFAATSRFSPDVLHHVEVAFDTPVTGPILIGDGRFLGLGLLAPVRDADPTDADLCVLKLGTPVPATDRAALLRAVRRALIARAEDDPEAATVKPLISGHAPDGAPLRSGGHDHIFLAAAGPKPDDVLTHVLIVPPWRFQPARRTRDGERRGFDRVARDLRTVRAGALGVLDLAPDEESALGAVFGPARVWHSATPYRPTRHPRGGAQAEAALIRDVQAECRRRGLPRPDVSVTDLSVGPRGGNVMAAVRLAFEVAVRGPILLGRDCHRDGGGLFQGDAMP
;
A
#
# COMPACT_ATOMS: atom_id res chain seq x y z
N MET A 1 -25.39 -10.64 33.39
CA MET A 1 -24.56 -10.80 32.18
C MET A 1 -23.27 -10.05 32.45
N THR A 2 -22.22 -10.81 32.66
CA THR A 2 -20.89 -10.36 33.11
C THR A 2 -20.20 -9.56 32.00
N ARG A 3 -19.61 -8.43 32.38
CA ARG A 3 -18.72 -7.60 31.55
C ARG A 3 -17.54 -8.45 31.06
N PRO A 4 -16.91 -8.13 29.92
CA PRO A 4 -15.60 -8.69 29.60
C PRO A 4 -14.59 -8.08 30.57
N GLU A 5 -14.43 -8.74 31.71
CA GLU A 5 -13.26 -8.57 32.56
C GLU A 5 -12.02 -8.92 31.73
N GLU A 6 -10.92 -8.28 32.10
CA GLU A 6 -9.56 -8.60 31.69
C GLU A 6 -9.37 -10.10 31.46
N ALA A 7 -8.62 -10.46 30.41
CA ALA A 7 -8.06 -11.79 30.34
C ALA A 7 -7.39 -12.07 31.70
N ALA A 8 -7.98 -12.98 32.48
CA ALA A 8 -7.48 -13.32 33.80
C ALA A 8 -5.99 -13.70 33.67
N PRO A 9 -5.15 -13.46 34.69
CA PRO A 9 -3.72 -13.80 34.65
C PRO A 9 -3.42 -15.27 34.29
N ASP A 10 -4.43 -16.15 34.31
CA ASP A 10 -4.34 -17.56 33.92
C ASP A 10 -5.07 -17.92 32.61
N SER A 11 -5.47 -16.94 31.79
CA SER A 11 -6.20 -17.21 30.54
C SER A 11 -5.41 -18.05 29.54
N LEU A 12 -6.12 -18.97 28.86
CA LEU A 12 -5.57 -19.81 27.79
C LEU A 12 -5.91 -19.22 26.42
N ALA A 13 -5.14 -19.61 25.42
CA ALA A 13 -5.38 -19.34 24.03
C ALA A 13 -5.65 -20.66 23.29
N LEU A 14 -6.72 -20.72 22.51
CA LEU A 14 -6.89 -21.73 21.45
C LEU A 14 -6.34 -21.13 20.15
N THR A 15 -5.34 -21.77 19.57
CA THR A 15 -4.77 -21.37 18.28
C THR A 15 -5.03 -22.45 17.23
N ILE A 16 -5.59 -22.07 16.09
CA ILE A 16 -5.70 -22.90 14.88
C ILE A 16 -4.81 -22.30 13.80
N ALA A 17 -3.75 -23.00 13.44
CA ALA A 17 -2.83 -22.63 12.35
C ALA A 17 -3.20 -23.40 11.08
N VAL A 18 -3.54 -22.67 10.01
CA VAL A 18 -3.92 -23.23 8.71
C VAL A 18 -2.80 -22.95 7.70
N TYR A 19 -2.26 -24.01 7.11
CA TYR A 19 -1.21 -23.95 6.10
C TYR A 19 -1.81 -24.15 4.73
N LEU A 20 -1.58 -23.21 3.82
CA LEU A 20 -1.95 -23.34 2.41
C LEU A 20 -0.85 -24.13 1.69
N VAL A 21 -1.23 -25.04 0.80
CA VAL A 21 -0.26 -25.84 0.03
C VAL A 21 0.42 -25.00 -1.06
N GLU A 22 -0.22 -23.91 -1.50
CA GLU A 22 0.33 -22.96 -2.45
C GLU A 22 0.32 -21.55 -1.88
N PRO A 23 1.27 -20.66 -2.24
CA PRO A 23 1.36 -19.28 -1.75
C PRO A 23 0.33 -18.36 -2.44
N ARG A 24 -0.92 -18.83 -2.52
CA ARG A 24 -2.03 -18.13 -3.16
C ARG A 24 -3.36 -18.59 -2.61
N PHE A 25 -4.29 -17.65 -2.47
CA PHE A 25 -5.64 -17.87 -1.97
C PHE A 25 -6.67 -17.32 -2.95
N HIS A 26 -7.58 -18.15 -3.43
CA HIS A 26 -8.56 -17.81 -4.48
C HIS A 26 -9.96 -17.55 -3.92
N GLY A 27 -10.15 -17.68 -2.61
CA GLY A 27 -11.44 -17.50 -1.94
C GLY A 27 -12.16 -16.23 -2.40
N THR A 28 -13.47 -16.34 -2.63
CA THR A 28 -14.32 -15.25 -3.14
C THR A 28 -14.29 -14.03 -2.21
N GLY A 29 -13.44 -13.05 -2.51
CA GLY A 29 -13.45 -11.67 -1.98
C GLY A 29 -13.02 -11.45 -0.53
N ASP A 30 -13.10 -12.46 0.34
CA ASP A 30 -12.76 -12.31 1.76
C ASP A 30 -11.25 -12.56 2.00
N TRP A 31 -10.46 -11.49 2.16
CA TRP A 31 -9.10 -11.56 2.72
C TRP A 31 -8.98 -10.69 3.98
N PRO A 32 -8.40 -11.19 5.08
CA PRO A 32 -8.02 -12.58 5.33
C PRO A 32 -9.23 -13.53 5.29
N PRO A 33 -9.03 -14.85 5.11
CA PRO A 33 -10.14 -15.79 5.10
C PRO A 33 -10.88 -15.71 6.45
N SER A 34 -12.19 -15.53 6.40
CA SER A 34 -12.98 -15.19 7.57
C SER A 34 -13.07 -16.36 8.60
N PRO A 35 -13.28 -16.11 9.91
CA PRO A 35 -13.50 -17.17 10.89
C PRO A 35 -14.69 -18.08 10.53
N PHE A 36 -15.72 -17.54 9.88
CA PHE A 36 -16.81 -18.36 9.36
C PHE A 36 -16.37 -19.27 8.21
N ARG A 37 -15.41 -18.83 7.38
CA ARG A 37 -14.80 -19.69 6.36
C ARG A 37 -14.02 -20.86 6.99
N LEU A 38 -13.27 -20.59 8.05
CA LEU A 38 -12.60 -21.63 8.83
C LEU A 38 -13.64 -22.60 9.44
N PHE A 39 -14.72 -22.09 10.03
CA PHE A 39 -15.79 -22.92 10.59
C PHE A 39 -16.41 -23.87 9.55
N GLN A 40 -16.67 -23.36 8.34
CA GLN A 40 -17.12 -24.18 7.20
C GLN A 40 -16.09 -25.26 6.82
N ALA A 41 -14.80 -24.90 6.78
CA ALA A 41 -13.71 -25.82 6.46
C ALA A 41 -13.56 -26.94 7.50
N LEU A 42 -13.63 -26.60 8.79
CA LEU A 42 -13.61 -27.57 9.89
C LEU A 42 -14.78 -28.55 9.79
N MET A 43 -16.01 -28.06 9.56
CA MET A 43 -17.20 -28.90 9.40
C MET A 43 -17.08 -29.82 8.19
N ALA A 44 -16.60 -29.29 7.05
CA ALA A 44 -16.41 -30.07 5.83
C ALA A 44 -15.34 -31.17 6.00
N GLY A 45 -14.25 -30.87 6.70
CA GLY A 45 -13.20 -31.85 7.03
C GLY A 45 -13.68 -32.93 8.00
N ALA A 46 -14.37 -32.53 9.07
CA ALA A 46 -14.90 -33.45 10.07
C ALA A 46 -15.92 -34.46 9.49
N LEU A 47 -16.74 -34.02 8.53
CA LEU A 47 -17.75 -34.86 7.88
C LEU A 47 -17.23 -35.62 6.64
N LEU A 48 -15.98 -35.41 6.23
CA LEU A 48 -15.43 -36.05 5.04
C LEU A 48 -15.40 -37.58 5.20
N GLY A 49 -16.09 -38.28 4.29
CA GLY A 49 -16.19 -39.74 4.29
C GLY A 49 -17.00 -40.31 5.47
N GLN A 50 -17.75 -39.48 6.19
CA GLN A 50 -18.55 -39.90 7.36
C GLN A 50 -20.04 -40.06 6.99
N PRO A 51 -20.77 -40.96 7.68
CA PRO A 51 -22.22 -41.06 7.51
C PRO A 51 -22.91 -39.79 8.05
N ARG A 52 -24.10 -39.48 7.52
CA ARG A 52 -24.90 -38.31 7.95
C ARG A 52 -25.15 -38.27 9.47
N SER A 53 -25.31 -39.43 10.11
CA SER A 53 -25.50 -39.55 11.56
C SER A 53 -24.31 -39.03 12.38
N HIS A 54 -23.10 -39.03 11.82
CA HIS A 54 -21.91 -38.50 12.48
C HIS A 54 -22.03 -37.00 12.81
N ARG A 55 -22.88 -36.26 12.09
CA ARG A 55 -23.16 -34.84 12.37
C ARG A 55 -23.61 -34.59 13.81
N ALA A 56 -24.40 -35.49 14.40
CA ALA A 56 -24.86 -35.35 15.78
C ALA A 56 -23.71 -35.34 16.79
N THR A 57 -22.61 -36.06 16.50
CA THR A 57 -21.43 -36.13 17.37
C THR A 57 -20.61 -34.84 17.38
N LEU A 58 -20.81 -33.97 16.38
CA LEU A 58 -20.08 -32.72 16.22
C LEU A 58 -20.80 -31.53 16.87
N ALA A 59 -22.12 -31.66 17.12
CA ALA A 59 -22.99 -30.55 17.50
C ALA A 59 -22.48 -29.78 18.72
N GLU A 60 -22.05 -30.47 19.78
CA GLU A 60 -21.53 -29.83 21.00
C GLU A 60 -20.27 -28.99 20.74
N SER A 61 -19.33 -29.50 19.93
CA SER A 61 -18.07 -28.80 19.64
C SER A 61 -18.29 -27.55 18.79
N PHE A 62 -19.18 -27.64 17.79
CA PHE A 62 -19.50 -26.48 16.96
C PHE A 62 -20.40 -25.48 17.68
N ALA A 63 -21.33 -25.93 18.53
CA ALA A 63 -22.12 -25.05 19.39
C ALA A 63 -21.21 -24.25 20.34
N TRP A 64 -20.18 -24.87 20.92
CA TRP A 64 -19.19 -24.16 21.72
C TRP A 64 -18.42 -23.12 20.89
N LEU A 65 -17.94 -23.47 19.69
CA LEU A 65 -17.28 -22.52 18.79
C LEU A 65 -18.15 -21.32 18.41
N GLU A 66 -19.47 -21.49 18.32
CA GLU A 66 -20.42 -20.41 18.05
C GLU A 66 -20.55 -19.42 19.21
N THR A 67 -20.18 -19.81 20.43
CA THR A 67 -20.21 -18.95 21.63
C THR A 67 -18.96 -18.08 21.78
N LEU A 68 -17.86 -18.43 21.11
CA LEU A 68 -16.61 -17.69 21.24
C LEU A 68 -16.70 -16.32 20.57
N GLU A 69 -16.04 -15.33 21.16
CA GLU A 69 -15.81 -14.06 20.50
C GLU A 69 -14.96 -14.24 19.23
N PRO A 70 -15.02 -13.31 18.26
CA PRO A 70 -14.21 -13.41 17.06
C PRO A 70 -12.71 -13.49 17.40
N PRO A 71 -11.93 -14.32 16.69
CA PRO A 71 -10.51 -14.50 16.97
C PRO A 71 -9.67 -13.32 16.49
N MET A 72 -8.48 -13.16 17.06
CA MET A 72 -7.38 -12.48 16.36
C MET A 72 -6.95 -13.36 15.17
N ILE A 73 -6.62 -12.73 14.04
CA ILE A 73 -6.16 -13.45 12.84
C ILE A 73 -4.77 -12.93 12.48
N ALA A 74 -3.75 -13.77 12.44
CA ALA A 74 -2.49 -13.43 11.80
C ALA A 74 -2.43 -14.13 10.44
N ALA A 75 -2.21 -13.39 9.36
CA ALA A 75 -2.14 -13.94 8.01
C ALA A 75 -0.85 -13.50 7.31
N PRO A 76 -0.30 -14.28 6.38
CA PRO A 76 0.82 -13.85 5.54
C PRO A 76 0.53 -12.53 4.84
N THR A 77 1.57 -11.74 4.60
CA THR A 77 1.43 -10.57 3.74
C THR A 77 1.06 -11.06 2.34
N GLY A 78 0.01 -10.46 1.77
CA GLY A 78 -0.44 -10.84 0.45
C GLY A 78 -0.89 -9.64 -0.35
N VAL A 79 -0.67 -9.69 -1.65
CA VAL A 79 -1.12 -8.68 -2.61
C VAL A 79 -2.22 -9.24 -3.50
N PRO A 80 -3.26 -8.46 -3.85
CA PRO A 80 -4.24 -8.89 -4.83
C PRO A 80 -3.57 -9.17 -6.17
N GLY A 81 -3.70 -10.40 -6.65
CA GLY A 81 -3.28 -10.80 -7.97
C GLY A 81 -4.17 -10.23 -9.07
N ARG A 82 -3.85 -10.58 -10.32
CA ARG A 82 -4.63 -10.16 -11.48
C ARG A 82 -6.02 -10.79 -11.44
N GLN A 83 -7.06 -9.97 -11.56
CA GLN A 83 -8.41 -10.47 -11.75
C GLN A 83 -8.53 -11.13 -13.12
N VAL A 84 -9.03 -12.36 -13.14
CA VAL A 84 -9.40 -13.09 -14.35
C VAL A 84 -10.92 -13.19 -14.40
N THR A 85 -11.49 -12.84 -15.55
CA THR A 85 -12.92 -13.03 -15.81
C THR A 85 -13.09 -14.22 -16.72
N THR A 86 -13.75 -15.27 -16.22
CA THR A 86 -14.14 -16.45 -16.99
C THR A 86 -15.64 -16.41 -17.27
N TYR A 87 -16.04 -16.66 -18.50
CA TYR A 87 -17.45 -16.75 -18.88
C TYR A 87 -17.89 -18.21 -18.84
N VAL A 88 -18.78 -18.54 -17.90
CA VAL A 88 -19.25 -19.91 -17.70
C VAL A 88 -20.74 -19.95 -18.02
N PRO A 89 -21.24 -20.96 -18.78
CA PRO A 89 -22.67 -21.13 -18.95
C PRO A 89 -23.36 -21.18 -17.59
N ASN A 90 -24.35 -20.33 -17.40
CA ASN A 90 -25.30 -20.55 -16.31
C ASN A 90 -26.11 -21.79 -16.70
N ASN A 91 -26.40 -22.70 -15.77
CA ASN A 91 -27.04 -24.00 -16.07
C ASN A 91 -28.54 -23.84 -16.42
N ASP A 92 -28.85 -22.87 -17.28
CA ASP A 92 -30.18 -22.38 -17.65
C ASP A 92 -30.39 -22.58 -19.16
N LEU A 93 -30.03 -23.75 -19.69
CA LEU A 93 -30.18 -24.04 -21.11
C LEU A 93 -31.65 -23.97 -21.56
N ASP A 94 -32.58 -24.24 -20.64
CA ASP A 94 -34.02 -24.11 -20.85
C ASP A 94 -34.44 -22.66 -21.19
N ALA A 95 -33.69 -21.65 -20.71
CA ALA A 95 -33.94 -20.24 -21.02
C ALA A 95 -33.69 -19.91 -22.50
N VAL A 96 -32.92 -20.75 -23.21
CA VAL A 96 -32.66 -20.67 -24.65
C VAL A 96 -33.26 -21.87 -25.42
N GLY A 97 -34.30 -22.49 -24.86
CA GLY A 97 -35.04 -23.57 -25.49
C GLY A 97 -34.27 -24.90 -25.58
N GLY A 98 -33.27 -25.10 -24.73
CA GLY A 98 -32.48 -26.33 -24.68
C GLY A 98 -31.44 -26.47 -25.78
N ASP A 99 -31.22 -25.43 -26.62
CA ASP A 99 -30.31 -25.47 -27.76
C ASP A 99 -28.84 -25.26 -27.33
N PRO A 100 -27.97 -26.29 -27.43
CA PRO A 100 -26.56 -26.18 -27.08
C PRO A 100 -25.79 -25.17 -27.94
N ALA A 101 -26.28 -24.82 -29.14
CA ALA A 101 -25.67 -23.81 -30.00
C ALA A 101 -25.80 -22.39 -29.42
N LYS A 102 -26.79 -22.14 -28.56
CA LYS A 102 -27.08 -20.82 -27.95
C LYS A 102 -26.47 -20.64 -26.57
N VAL A 103 -25.61 -21.56 -26.13
CA VAL A 103 -24.92 -21.50 -24.84
C VAL A 103 -24.14 -20.18 -24.63
N SER A 104 -23.72 -19.50 -25.70
CA SER A 104 -23.07 -18.19 -25.61
C SER A 104 -23.97 -17.08 -25.04
N GLU A 105 -25.29 -17.19 -25.19
CA GLU A 105 -26.28 -16.19 -24.77
C GLU A 105 -26.57 -16.23 -23.25
N ILE A 106 -26.24 -17.36 -22.60
CA ILE A 106 -26.47 -17.62 -21.16
C ILE A 106 -25.15 -17.67 -20.36
N ARG A 107 -24.09 -17.07 -20.86
CA ARG A 107 -22.80 -17.03 -20.17
C ARG A 107 -22.78 -15.96 -19.09
N ASP A 108 -22.53 -16.38 -17.86
CA ASP A 108 -22.28 -15.46 -16.76
C ASP A 108 -20.79 -15.23 -16.54
N ALA A 109 -20.45 -13.97 -16.31
CA ALA A 109 -19.09 -13.55 -15.99
C ALA A 109 -18.75 -13.91 -14.53
N LYS A 110 -17.86 -14.89 -14.35
CA LYS A 110 -17.27 -15.21 -13.05
C LYS A 110 -15.92 -14.53 -12.93
N ARG A 111 -15.79 -13.65 -11.95
CA ARG A 111 -14.55 -12.94 -11.61
C ARG A 111 -13.82 -13.69 -10.51
N VAL A 112 -12.55 -13.99 -10.75
CA VAL A 112 -11.64 -14.58 -9.76
C VAL A 112 -10.45 -13.65 -9.62
N ARG A 113 -10.17 -13.20 -8.40
CA ARG A 113 -8.97 -12.43 -8.07
C ARG A 113 -8.24 -13.15 -6.93
N PRO A 114 -7.13 -13.86 -7.21
CA PRO A 114 -6.38 -14.52 -6.15
C PRO A 114 -5.66 -13.49 -5.29
N GLN A 115 -5.46 -13.79 -4.00
CA GLN A 115 -4.43 -13.18 -3.18
C GLN A 115 -3.13 -13.94 -3.42
N LEU A 116 -2.04 -13.24 -3.76
CA LEU A 116 -0.69 -13.82 -3.88
C LEU A 116 0.05 -13.55 -2.58
N LEU A 117 0.60 -14.60 -1.95
CA LEU A 117 1.25 -14.51 -0.65
C LEU A 117 2.76 -14.40 -0.84
N GLU A 118 3.41 -13.60 0.01
CA GLU A 118 4.86 -13.38 -0.04
C GLU A 118 5.66 -14.59 0.46
N ASP A 119 5.09 -15.35 1.39
CA ASP A 119 5.68 -16.54 1.98
C ASP A 119 4.65 -17.65 2.24
N ASP A 120 5.10 -18.78 2.79
CA ASP A 120 4.32 -19.98 3.10
C ASP A 120 3.89 -20.06 4.57
N ARG A 121 3.91 -18.93 5.30
CA ARG A 121 3.52 -18.89 6.71
C ARG A 121 2.05 -19.30 6.91
N PRO A 122 1.70 -19.90 8.05
CA PRO A 122 0.33 -20.28 8.32
C PRO A 122 -0.57 -19.07 8.56
N ILE A 123 -1.86 -19.23 8.32
CA ILE A 123 -2.88 -18.31 8.82
C ILE A 123 -3.26 -18.78 10.23
N LEU A 124 -3.02 -17.94 11.24
CA LEU A 124 -3.36 -18.21 12.63
C LEU A 124 -4.72 -17.61 12.97
N TYR A 125 -5.60 -18.40 13.58
CA TYR A 125 -6.82 -17.95 14.24
C TYR A 125 -6.68 -18.22 15.73
N ALA A 126 -6.70 -17.17 16.55
CA ALA A 126 -6.44 -17.26 17.97
C ALA A 126 -7.58 -16.68 18.80
N TRP A 127 -8.10 -17.49 19.72
CA TRP A 127 -9.14 -17.12 20.68
C TRP A 127 -8.56 -17.09 22.08
N THR A 128 -8.89 -16.06 22.86
CA THR A 128 -8.76 -16.12 24.31
C THR A 128 -9.90 -16.96 24.86
N ILE A 129 -9.58 -17.97 25.64
CA ILE A 129 -10.54 -18.88 26.27
C ILE A 129 -10.25 -18.97 27.77
N PRO A 130 -11.28 -19.18 28.60
CA PRO A 130 -11.05 -19.39 30.02
C PRO A 130 -10.47 -20.80 30.24
N PRO A 131 -9.68 -21.03 31.32
CA PRO A 131 -9.02 -22.31 31.57
C PRO A 131 -9.95 -23.52 31.58
N GLU A 132 -11.17 -23.37 32.11
CA GLU A 132 -12.19 -24.42 32.15
C GLU A 132 -12.66 -24.89 30.76
N ALA A 133 -12.40 -24.12 29.71
CA ALA A 133 -12.77 -24.46 28.33
C ALA A 133 -11.68 -25.28 27.59
N GLU A 134 -10.60 -25.66 28.25
CA GLU A 134 -9.48 -26.38 27.63
C GLU A 134 -9.92 -27.72 27.01
N THR A 135 -10.82 -28.45 27.65
CA THR A 135 -11.29 -29.74 27.11
C THR A 135 -12.07 -29.57 25.80
N GLN A 136 -12.92 -28.55 25.71
CA GLN A 136 -13.65 -28.20 24.49
C GLN A 136 -12.69 -27.74 23.40
N ALA A 137 -11.68 -26.95 23.76
CA ALA A 137 -10.62 -26.51 22.85
C ALA A 137 -9.83 -27.69 22.27
N GLN A 138 -9.48 -28.69 23.08
CA GLN A 138 -8.81 -29.91 22.63
C GLN A 138 -9.67 -30.72 21.66
N ARG A 139 -10.99 -30.80 21.87
CA ARG A 139 -11.92 -31.45 20.91
C ARG A 139 -11.90 -30.76 19.56
N VAL A 140 -11.98 -29.43 19.54
CA VAL A 140 -11.84 -28.64 18.30
C VAL A 140 -10.46 -28.84 17.66
N ALA A 141 -9.40 -28.93 18.46
CA ALA A 141 -8.06 -29.15 17.94
C ALA A 141 -7.92 -30.50 17.21
N VAL A 142 -8.61 -31.54 17.67
CA VAL A 142 -8.72 -32.82 16.96
C VAL A 142 -9.48 -32.66 15.63
N LEU A 143 -10.56 -31.89 15.61
CA LEU A 143 -11.31 -31.61 14.36
C LEU A 143 -10.47 -30.87 13.32
N ALA A 144 -9.63 -29.92 13.76
CA ALA A 144 -8.75 -29.15 12.89
C ALA A 144 -7.81 -30.03 12.04
N LYS A 145 -7.36 -31.17 12.58
CA LYS A 145 -6.50 -32.13 11.86
C LYS A 145 -7.15 -32.74 10.62
N ARG A 146 -8.48 -32.65 10.48
CA ARG A 146 -9.22 -33.15 9.31
C ARG A 146 -9.45 -32.09 8.22
N LEU A 147 -9.00 -30.86 8.43
CA LEU A 147 -9.11 -29.79 7.44
C LEU A 147 -8.23 -30.13 6.22
N TYR A 148 -8.85 -30.09 5.03
CA TYR A 148 -8.17 -30.37 3.75
C TYR A 148 -8.28 -29.23 2.73
N ARG A 149 -9.04 -28.17 3.07
CA ARG A 149 -9.28 -26.97 2.24
C ARG A 149 -9.77 -25.84 3.10
N LEU A 150 -9.44 -24.59 2.74
CA LEU A 150 -9.95 -23.40 3.43
C LEU A 150 -10.96 -22.62 2.58
N GLY A 151 -10.67 -22.39 1.30
CA GLY A 151 -11.48 -21.54 0.40
C GLY A 151 -12.29 -22.32 -0.64
N THR A 152 -12.02 -22.01 -1.90
CA THR A 152 -12.51 -22.74 -3.07
C THR A 152 -11.87 -24.14 -3.16
N GLY A 153 -12.23 -24.92 -4.18
CA GLY A 153 -11.57 -26.21 -4.44
C GLY A 153 -10.08 -26.10 -4.80
N LEU A 154 -9.59 -24.90 -5.12
CA LEU A 154 -8.18 -24.64 -5.42
C LEU A 154 -7.36 -24.33 -4.16
N ASP A 155 -8.02 -24.00 -3.04
CA ASP A 155 -7.38 -23.54 -1.82
C ASP A 155 -7.14 -24.72 -0.86
N VAL A 156 -6.32 -25.67 -1.33
CA VAL A 156 -5.92 -26.86 -0.56
C VAL A 156 -5.11 -26.41 0.65
N ALA A 157 -5.49 -26.94 1.81
CA ALA A 157 -4.93 -26.51 3.08
C ALA A 157 -4.94 -27.66 4.09
N TRP A 158 -4.08 -27.59 5.09
CA TRP A 158 -4.15 -28.45 6.29
C TRP A 158 -4.03 -27.59 7.54
N ALA A 159 -4.43 -28.12 8.70
CA ALA A 159 -4.37 -27.35 9.94
C ALA A 159 -3.81 -28.15 11.12
N SER A 160 -3.16 -27.42 12.00
CA SER A 160 -2.76 -27.84 13.35
C SER A 160 -3.40 -26.90 14.37
N ALA A 161 -3.72 -27.40 15.55
CA ALA A 161 -4.32 -26.59 16.59
C ALA A 161 -3.84 -27.04 17.97
N TRP A 162 -3.73 -26.09 18.89
CA TRP A 162 -3.23 -26.32 20.24
C TRP A 162 -3.79 -25.28 21.23
N THR A 163 -3.64 -25.58 22.52
CA THR A 163 -3.87 -24.63 23.62
C THR A 163 -2.52 -24.20 24.20
N GLU A 164 -2.38 -22.92 24.52
CA GLU A 164 -1.18 -22.38 25.19
C GLU A 164 -1.58 -21.23 26.14
N PRO A 165 -0.74 -20.84 27.12
CA PRO A 165 -1.00 -19.65 27.93
C PRO A 165 -1.09 -18.38 27.06
N PHE A 166 -2.01 -17.47 27.37
CA PHE A 166 -2.26 -16.27 26.57
C PHE A 166 -1.00 -15.40 26.35
N ALA A 167 -0.12 -15.30 27.34
CA ALA A 167 1.14 -14.57 27.21
C ALA A 167 2.06 -15.14 26.10
N THR A 168 2.01 -16.45 25.85
CA THR A 168 2.80 -17.09 24.78
C THR A 168 2.22 -16.78 23.39
N LEU A 169 0.89 -16.67 23.30
CA LEU A 169 0.21 -16.28 22.07
C LEU A 169 0.67 -14.89 21.60
N GLU A 170 0.83 -13.92 22.51
CA GLU A 170 1.23 -12.56 22.15
C GLU A 170 2.59 -12.52 21.46
N SER A 171 3.58 -13.23 22.00
CA SER A 171 4.90 -13.39 21.36
C SER A 171 4.78 -14.04 19.99
N ARG A 172 3.98 -15.10 19.86
CA ARG A 172 3.78 -15.80 18.58
C ARG A 172 3.13 -14.91 17.52
N LEU A 173 2.13 -14.12 17.89
CA LEU A 173 1.48 -13.16 16.98
C LEU A 173 2.45 -12.05 16.55
N ALA A 174 3.34 -11.61 17.45
CA ALA A 174 4.37 -10.63 17.14
C ALA A 174 5.47 -11.19 16.21
N GLU A 175 5.90 -12.44 16.45
CA GLU A 175 6.94 -13.13 15.67
C GLU A 175 6.43 -13.67 14.32
N HIS A 176 5.10 -13.74 14.13
CA HIS A 176 4.49 -14.23 12.91
C HIS A 176 5.01 -13.48 11.66
N GLY A 177 5.31 -12.19 11.76
CA GLY A 177 5.87 -11.38 10.66
C GLY A 177 4.89 -11.03 9.53
N GLY A 178 3.68 -11.58 9.56
CA GLY A 178 2.57 -11.21 8.65
C GLY A 178 1.64 -10.12 9.20
N VAL A 179 0.50 -9.91 8.55
CA VAL A 179 -0.50 -8.91 8.93
C VAL A 179 -1.38 -9.46 10.08
N LEU A 180 -1.45 -8.70 11.17
CA LEU A 180 -2.32 -9.01 12.30
C LEU A 180 -3.67 -8.28 12.17
N TYR A 181 -4.75 -9.03 12.32
CA TYR A 181 -6.13 -8.56 12.29
C TYR A 181 -6.77 -8.76 13.65
N ARG A 182 -7.21 -7.66 14.27
CA ARG A 182 -7.83 -7.65 15.60
C ARG A 182 -9.32 -7.30 15.50
N PRO A 183 -10.20 -8.07 16.18
CA PRO A 183 -11.62 -7.76 16.25
C PRO A 183 -11.85 -6.50 17.11
N LEU A 184 -12.79 -5.65 16.73
CA LEU A 184 -13.13 -4.45 17.51
C LEU A 184 -14.21 -4.75 18.57
N PRO A 185 -14.16 -4.12 19.75
CA PRO A 185 -15.29 -4.17 20.68
C PRO A 185 -16.58 -3.68 20.00
N LEU A 186 -17.67 -4.43 20.13
CA LEU A 186 -19.01 -3.98 19.72
C LEU A 186 -19.56 -2.99 20.75
N ALA A 187 -20.40 -2.04 20.31
CA ALA A 187 -21.14 -1.16 21.21
C ALA A 187 -22.18 -1.95 22.03
N GLU A 188 -22.69 -1.37 23.12
CA GLU A 188 -23.64 -2.02 24.05
C GLU A 188 -24.93 -2.51 23.37
N ASP A 189 -25.29 -1.98 22.20
CA ASP A 189 -26.46 -2.39 21.39
C ASP A 189 -26.18 -3.58 20.45
N GLY A 190 -24.95 -4.10 20.43
CA GLY A 190 -24.55 -5.22 19.58
C GLY A 190 -24.52 -4.91 18.09
N GLN A 191 -24.69 -3.64 17.70
CA GLN A 191 -24.61 -3.20 16.31
C GLN A 191 -23.20 -2.69 15.99
N PRO A 192 -22.67 -2.92 14.78
CA PRO A 192 -21.49 -2.21 14.33
C PRO A 192 -21.83 -0.72 14.27
N GLY A 193 -21.14 0.10 15.06
CA GLY A 193 -21.27 1.55 15.00
C GLY A 193 -21.13 2.07 13.55
N PRO A 194 -21.77 3.19 13.20
CA PRO A 194 -21.89 3.68 11.82
C PRO A 194 -20.58 4.28 11.31
N SER A 195 -19.48 3.53 11.33
CA SER A 195 -18.30 3.90 10.56
C SER A 195 -18.48 3.39 9.14
N MET A 196 -18.77 4.33 8.23
CA MET A 196 -18.71 4.14 6.78
C MET A 196 -17.26 4.22 6.25
N ASP A 197 -16.24 4.19 7.10
CA ASP A 197 -14.85 4.17 6.63
C ASP A 197 -14.56 2.84 5.91
N ALA A 198 -14.27 2.93 4.61
CA ALA A 198 -13.94 1.81 3.75
C ALA A 198 -12.73 0.97 4.23
N ARG A 199 -11.97 1.48 5.22
CA ARG A 199 -10.85 0.77 5.86
C ARG A 199 -11.26 -0.21 6.96
N VAL A 200 -12.49 -0.14 7.49
CA VAL A 200 -12.98 -1.12 8.47
C VAL A 200 -13.30 -2.42 7.75
N LEU A 201 -12.53 -3.47 8.05
CA LEU A 201 -12.74 -4.77 7.45
C LEU A 201 -13.96 -5.45 8.10
N ARG A 202 -14.96 -5.82 7.30
CA ARG A 202 -16.16 -6.53 7.76
C ARG A 202 -16.00 -8.03 7.53
N VAL A 203 -15.80 -8.78 8.61
CA VAL A 203 -15.44 -10.20 8.56
C VAL A 203 -16.60 -11.07 9.04
N ARG A 204 -16.91 -12.13 8.30
CA ARG A 204 -17.95 -13.10 8.68
C ARG A 204 -17.45 -14.01 9.81
N CYS A 205 -18.17 -14.07 10.91
CA CYS A 205 -17.84 -14.91 12.06
C CYS A 205 -18.99 -15.87 12.37
N PRO A 206 -18.71 -17.04 12.98
CA PRO A 206 -19.75 -17.91 13.52
C PRO A 206 -20.64 -17.13 14.50
N ALA A 207 -21.93 -17.46 14.44
CA ALA A 207 -22.99 -17.00 15.32
C ALA A 207 -23.82 -18.21 15.79
N PRO A 208 -24.58 -18.09 16.88
CA PRO A 208 -25.49 -19.16 17.30
C PRO A 208 -26.33 -19.69 16.14
N ARG A 209 -26.41 -21.02 15.97
CA ARG A 209 -27.07 -21.76 14.87
C ARG A 209 -26.36 -21.75 13.51
N SER A 210 -25.09 -21.35 13.47
CA SER A 210 -24.27 -21.45 12.26
C SER A 210 -24.19 -22.89 11.73
N PHE A 211 -23.90 -23.84 12.61
CA PHE A 211 -23.81 -25.27 12.35
C PHE A 211 -25.12 -25.82 11.79
N ASP A 212 -26.24 -25.54 12.45
CA ASP A 212 -27.56 -25.98 12.00
C ASP A 212 -27.92 -25.39 10.64
N SER A 213 -27.59 -24.11 10.41
CA SER A 213 -27.83 -23.47 9.11
C SER A 213 -27.03 -24.11 7.98
N LEU A 214 -25.76 -24.48 8.23
CA LEU A 214 -24.91 -25.16 7.26
C LEU A 214 -25.40 -26.58 7.00
N ALA A 215 -25.84 -27.29 8.05
CA ALA A 215 -26.46 -28.60 7.95
C ALA A 215 -27.74 -28.58 7.10
N ALA A 216 -28.66 -27.65 7.39
CA ALA A 216 -29.90 -27.46 6.63
C ALA A 216 -29.62 -27.08 5.18
N ARG A 217 -28.66 -26.17 4.94
CA ARG A 217 -28.22 -25.79 3.60
C ARG A 217 -27.66 -26.99 2.83
N HIS A 218 -26.83 -27.82 3.45
CA HIS A 218 -26.29 -29.03 2.83
C HIS A 218 -27.40 -30.01 2.45
N ASP A 219 -28.36 -30.26 3.34
CA ASP A 219 -29.44 -31.22 3.08
C ASP A 219 -30.39 -30.72 1.97
N ALA A 220 -30.72 -29.43 1.96
CA ALA A 220 -31.45 -28.78 0.87
C ALA A 220 -30.68 -28.86 -0.46
N GLN A 221 -29.36 -28.63 -0.44
CA GLN A 221 -28.51 -28.73 -1.63
C GLN A 221 -28.50 -30.15 -2.20
N ALA A 222 -28.51 -31.19 -1.35
CA ALA A 222 -28.56 -32.58 -1.77
C ALA A 222 -29.92 -32.97 -2.40
N GLN A 223 -30.98 -32.24 -2.08
CA GLN A 223 -32.34 -32.47 -2.57
C GLN A 223 -32.77 -31.47 -3.67
N ARG A 224 -31.87 -30.58 -4.12
CA ARG A 224 -32.21 -29.42 -4.98
C ARG A 224 -32.85 -29.73 -6.35
N PHE A 225 -32.78 -30.99 -6.78
CA PHE A 225 -33.34 -31.48 -8.04
C PHE A 225 -34.54 -32.41 -7.84
N GLN A 226 -35.08 -32.51 -6.62
CA GLN A 226 -36.26 -33.33 -6.33
C GLN A 226 -37.54 -32.53 -6.66
N ALA A 227 -38.57 -33.22 -7.18
CA ALA A 227 -39.88 -32.68 -7.57
C ALA A 227 -39.92 -31.82 -8.86
N GLY A 228 -39.09 -32.13 -9.86
CA GLY A 228 -39.24 -31.56 -11.22
C GLY A 228 -38.87 -30.08 -11.36
N GLY A 229 -38.15 -29.51 -10.39
CA GLY A 229 -37.70 -28.12 -10.42
C GLY A 229 -36.44 -27.88 -9.58
N PHE A 230 -35.75 -26.78 -9.86
CA PHE A 230 -34.58 -26.35 -9.12
C PHE A 230 -34.99 -25.54 -7.88
N ARG A 231 -34.52 -25.93 -6.70
CA ARG A 231 -34.70 -25.16 -5.45
C ARG A 231 -33.37 -24.64 -4.93
N GLN A 232 -33.25 -23.33 -4.76
CA GLN A 232 -32.06 -22.71 -4.19
C GLN A 232 -31.94 -23.04 -2.70
N ALA A 233 -30.77 -23.51 -2.26
CA ALA A 233 -30.52 -23.82 -0.86
C ALA A 233 -30.52 -22.53 -0.01
N PRO A 234 -31.06 -22.57 1.23
CA PRO A 234 -31.16 -21.41 2.11
C PRO A 234 -29.77 -20.83 2.44
N PRO A 235 -29.63 -19.51 2.63
CA PRO A 235 -28.34 -18.89 2.96
C PRO A 235 -27.80 -19.43 4.29
N ALA A 236 -26.48 -19.46 4.42
CA ALA A 236 -25.85 -19.82 5.68
C ALA A 236 -26.00 -18.67 6.69
N HIS A 237 -26.21 -18.99 7.95
CA HIS A 237 -26.30 -18.02 9.04
C HIS A 237 -24.92 -17.72 9.61
N TYR A 238 -24.60 -16.44 9.79
CA TYR A 238 -23.36 -15.94 10.37
C TYR A 238 -23.57 -14.52 10.91
N ARG A 239 -22.67 -14.06 11.78
CA ARG A 239 -22.59 -12.64 12.17
C ARG A 239 -21.48 -11.93 11.39
N VAL A 240 -21.62 -10.63 11.19
CA VAL A 240 -20.56 -9.79 10.61
C VAL A 240 -19.93 -9.00 11.73
N HIS A 241 -18.60 -9.05 11.83
CA HIS A 241 -17.86 -8.37 12.87
C HIS A 241 -16.80 -7.44 12.25
N PRO A 242 -16.63 -6.22 12.77
CA PRO A 242 -15.59 -5.32 12.28
C PRO A 242 -14.20 -5.68 12.83
N TYR A 243 -13.19 -5.50 11.99
CA TYR A 243 -11.77 -5.72 12.26
C TYR A 243 -10.95 -4.52 11.80
N ASN A 244 -9.81 -4.28 12.46
CA ASN A 244 -8.78 -3.32 12.04
C ASN A 244 -9.30 -1.91 11.70
N ALA A 245 -10.21 -1.36 12.50
CA ALA A 245 -10.61 0.03 12.27
C ALA A 245 -9.41 0.97 12.47
N PRO A 246 -9.21 1.94 11.56
CA PRO A 246 -8.21 2.97 11.76
C PRO A 246 -8.51 3.75 13.05
N PRO A 247 -7.51 4.36 13.70
CA PRO A 247 -7.76 5.23 14.84
C PRO A 247 -8.69 6.38 14.43
N THR A 248 -9.60 6.76 15.33
CA THR A 248 -10.38 7.99 15.17
C THR A 248 -9.45 9.18 15.36
N ARG A 249 -9.45 10.09 14.40
CA ARG A 249 -8.63 11.30 14.40
C ARG A 249 -9.47 12.49 14.82
N LEU A 250 -8.99 13.26 15.78
CA LEU A 250 -9.58 14.54 16.19
C LEU A 250 -8.53 15.62 15.95
N LEU A 251 -8.90 16.71 15.29
CA LEU A 251 -7.97 17.81 14.99
C LEU A 251 -8.40 19.06 15.73
N PHE A 252 -7.44 19.69 16.40
CA PHE A 252 -7.64 20.94 17.13
C PHE A 252 -6.66 22.01 16.63
N ASP A 253 -7.15 23.22 16.39
CA ASP A 253 -6.31 24.42 16.26
C ASP A 253 -6.00 24.96 17.67
N ILE A 254 -4.80 25.52 17.83
CA ILE A 254 -4.33 26.17 19.06
C ILE A 254 -4.46 27.69 18.86
N VAL A 255 -5.35 28.33 19.62
CA VAL A 255 -5.73 29.73 19.40
C VAL A 255 -5.83 30.51 20.71
N ASN A 256 -5.53 31.81 20.70
CA ASN A 256 -5.85 32.68 21.83
C ASN A 256 -7.33 33.10 21.73
N PRO A 257 -8.14 32.84 22.76
CA PRO A 257 -9.55 33.23 22.76
C PRO A 257 -9.67 34.76 22.89
N GLY A 258 -10.71 35.34 22.30
CA GLY A 258 -10.96 36.77 22.32
C GLY A 258 -11.99 37.21 21.26
N PRO A 259 -12.27 38.51 21.14
CA PRO A 259 -13.23 39.05 20.15
C PRO A 259 -12.86 38.68 18.71
N GLN A 260 -11.57 38.50 18.44
CA GLN A 260 -11.04 37.89 17.23
C GLN A 260 -10.16 36.72 17.64
N VAL A 261 -10.54 35.51 17.23
CA VAL A 261 -9.75 34.29 17.45
C VAL A 261 -8.43 34.42 16.66
N ARG A 262 -7.29 34.35 17.36
CA ARG A 262 -5.95 34.46 16.76
C ARG A 262 -5.17 33.16 16.96
N PRO A 263 -4.36 32.70 15.99
CA PRO A 263 -3.48 31.56 16.18
C PRO A 263 -2.52 31.79 17.35
N ALA A 264 -2.31 30.76 18.18
CA ALA A 264 -1.37 30.76 19.29
C ALA A 264 -0.24 29.75 19.02
N PRO A 265 0.71 30.08 18.13
CA PRO A 265 1.78 29.17 17.72
C PRO A 265 2.65 28.79 18.92
N GLN A 266 2.85 27.49 19.11
CA GLN A 266 3.75 26.93 20.11
C GLN A 266 5.13 26.66 19.49
N PRO A 267 6.23 26.81 20.25
CA PRO A 267 7.58 26.58 19.73
C PRO A 267 7.80 25.11 19.37
N LEU A 268 8.63 24.86 18.35
CA LEU A 268 8.86 23.51 17.82
C LEU A 268 9.55 22.59 18.83
N ASP A 269 10.54 23.10 19.57
CA ASP A 269 11.25 22.38 20.64
C ASP A 269 10.41 22.21 21.93
N GLY A 270 9.25 22.86 22.02
CA GLY A 270 8.28 22.75 23.11
C GLY A 270 7.24 21.63 22.94
N VAL A 271 7.35 20.78 21.90
CA VAL A 271 6.36 19.72 21.61
C VAL A 271 6.15 18.74 22.76
N VAL A 272 7.19 18.43 23.53
CA VAL A 272 7.09 17.51 24.66
C VAL A 272 6.27 18.15 25.77
N GLY A 273 6.66 19.35 26.23
CA GLY A 273 5.92 20.09 27.24
C GLY A 273 4.45 20.29 26.86
N LEU A 274 4.17 20.72 25.63
CA LEU A 274 2.80 20.85 25.13
C LEU A 274 2.02 19.53 25.21
N THR A 275 2.65 18.42 24.81
CA THR A 275 2.00 17.09 24.84
C THR A 275 1.69 16.67 26.27
N GLU A 276 2.60 16.89 27.21
CA GLU A 276 2.40 16.55 28.62
C GLU A 276 1.30 17.41 29.26
N THR A 277 1.31 18.72 29.03
CA THR A 277 0.25 19.64 29.48
C THR A 277 -1.13 19.17 29.01
N VAL A 278 -1.28 18.83 27.73
CA VAL A 278 -2.56 18.35 27.19
C VAL A 278 -2.90 16.94 27.71
N ARG A 279 -1.92 16.04 27.85
CA ARG A 279 -2.11 14.68 28.37
C ARG A 279 -2.65 14.69 29.79
N ASP A 280 -2.01 15.48 30.65
CA ASP A 280 -2.31 15.51 32.08
C ASP A 280 -3.66 16.19 32.32
N ALA A 281 -3.98 17.23 31.55
CA ALA A 281 -5.31 17.84 31.54
C ALA A 281 -6.41 16.89 31.05
N LEU A 282 -6.16 16.16 29.96
CA LEU A 282 -7.08 15.12 29.47
C LEU A 282 -7.32 14.08 30.55
N ALA A 283 -6.26 13.58 31.19
CA ALA A 283 -6.38 12.59 32.25
C ALA A 283 -7.21 13.11 33.43
N ALA A 284 -6.92 14.30 33.93
CA ALA A 284 -7.66 14.91 35.04
C ALA A 284 -9.15 15.06 34.72
N ARG A 285 -9.49 15.51 33.51
CA ARG A 285 -10.89 15.71 33.11
C ARG A 285 -11.64 14.40 32.89
N LEU A 286 -10.98 13.37 32.38
CA LEU A 286 -11.57 12.03 32.26
C LEU A 286 -11.84 11.41 33.64
N LEU A 287 -10.93 11.58 34.61
CA LEU A 287 -11.14 11.12 35.99
C LEU A 287 -12.31 11.85 36.65
N ARG A 288 -12.42 13.18 36.49
CA ARG A 288 -13.59 13.96 36.95
C ARG A 288 -14.89 13.49 36.27
N GLY A 289 -14.81 13.11 34.99
CA GLY A 289 -15.88 12.47 34.23
C GLY A 289 -16.20 11.03 34.65
N ARG A 290 -15.58 10.51 35.73
CA ARG A 290 -15.77 9.17 36.28
C ARG A 290 -15.42 8.03 35.30
N ILE A 291 -14.51 8.29 34.36
CA ILE A 291 -13.92 7.23 33.55
C ILE A 291 -13.02 6.36 34.44
N CYS A 292 -12.99 5.06 34.18
CA CYS A 292 -12.19 4.10 34.95
C CYS A 292 -10.73 4.57 35.07
N GLU A 293 -10.25 4.70 36.31
CA GLU A 293 -8.91 5.21 36.62
C GLU A 293 -7.81 4.41 35.92
N ARG A 294 -7.92 3.07 35.93
CA ARG A 294 -6.99 2.19 35.21
C ARG A 294 -6.93 2.53 33.72
N HIS A 295 -8.06 2.80 33.08
CA HIS A 295 -8.09 3.15 31.65
C HIS A 295 -7.38 4.49 31.40
N VAL A 296 -7.59 5.48 32.26
CA VAL A 296 -6.90 6.78 32.14
C VAL A 296 -5.40 6.61 32.36
N LEU A 297 -4.99 5.91 33.41
CA LEU A 297 -3.57 5.68 33.72
C LEU A 297 -2.87 4.92 32.59
N ALA A 298 -3.45 3.82 32.08
CA ALA A 298 -2.82 3.00 31.05
C ALA A 298 -2.86 3.64 29.65
N TYR A 299 -4.02 4.16 29.23
CA TYR A 299 -4.25 4.54 27.83
C TYR A 299 -4.08 6.05 27.55
N VAL A 300 -3.96 6.89 28.57
CA VAL A 300 -3.61 8.32 28.42
C VAL A 300 -2.19 8.54 28.94
N ILE A 301 -1.97 8.30 30.24
CA ILE A 301 -0.70 8.61 30.92
C ILE A 301 0.40 7.59 30.56
N GLY A 302 0.04 6.33 30.33
CA GLY A 302 0.98 5.22 30.10
C GLY A 302 1.58 4.63 31.38
N ARG A 303 0.95 4.83 32.54
CA ARG A 303 1.38 4.26 33.83
C ARG A 303 0.72 2.89 34.03
N GLY A 304 1.53 1.86 34.31
CA GLY A 304 1.05 0.49 34.46
C GLY A 304 0.62 -0.19 33.16
N ALA A 305 0.91 0.42 32.00
CA ALA A 305 0.61 -0.14 30.69
C ALA A 305 1.60 -1.24 30.31
N THR A 306 1.09 -2.39 29.87
CA THR A 306 1.85 -3.48 29.27
C THR A 306 2.20 -3.18 27.80
N ASP A 307 2.98 -4.05 27.15
CA ASP A 307 3.26 -3.92 25.72
C ASP A 307 1.99 -4.04 24.86
N ALA A 308 1.03 -4.87 25.27
CA ALA A 308 -0.26 -5.01 24.62
C ALA A 308 -1.10 -3.72 24.68
N ASP A 309 -0.99 -2.98 25.80
CA ASP A 309 -1.74 -1.74 26.02
C ASP A 309 -1.25 -0.58 25.14
N LYS A 310 -0.02 -0.65 24.63
CA LYS A 310 0.55 0.40 23.76
C LYS A 310 -0.27 0.62 22.49
N ALA A 311 -0.89 -0.44 21.95
CA ALA A 311 -1.76 -0.36 20.77
C ALA A 311 -3.09 0.35 21.05
N ARG A 312 -3.54 0.40 22.31
CA ARG A 312 -4.80 1.02 22.75
C ARG A 312 -4.63 2.44 23.28
N ARG A 313 -3.39 2.92 23.34
CA ARG A 313 -3.03 4.19 23.94
C ARG A 313 -3.33 5.37 23.01
N ILE A 314 -4.00 6.39 23.54
CA ILE A 314 -4.29 7.64 22.85
C ILE A 314 -2.99 8.35 22.52
N ARG A 315 -2.85 8.82 21.27
CA ARG A 315 -1.68 9.56 20.81
C ARG A 315 -2.04 11.03 20.61
N LEU A 316 -1.31 11.89 21.30
CA LEU A 316 -1.34 13.33 21.12
C LEU A 316 -0.16 13.71 20.21
N ILE A 317 -0.46 14.30 19.07
CA ILE A 317 0.48 14.54 17.97
C ILE A 317 0.47 16.04 17.67
N PRO A 318 1.35 16.83 18.31
CA PRO A 318 1.60 18.19 17.89
C PRO A 318 2.03 18.21 16.42
N LEU A 319 1.44 19.10 15.63
CA LEU A 319 1.69 19.20 14.19
C LEU A 319 2.45 20.49 13.88
N PRO A 320 3.79 20.42 13.72
CA PRO A 320 4.57 21.51 13.16
C PRO A 320 3.99 21.98 11.82
N SER A 321 4.04 23.28 11.55
CA SER A 321 3.57 23.82 10.28
C SER A 321 4.58 23.49 9.17
N ILE A 322 4.21 22.62 8.22
CA ILE A 322 5.08 22.18 7.11
C ILE A 322 4.33 22.29 5.76
N GLY A 323 5.02 22.05 4.64
CA GLY A 323 4.40 21.97 3.31
C GLY A 323 4.42 23.24 2.47
N VAL A 324 4.83 24.38 3.05
CA VAL A 324 5.19 25.60 2.31
C VAL A 324 6.65 25.93 2.56
N HIS A 325 7.36 26.37 1.52
CA HIS A 325 8.82 26.63 1.56
C HIS A 325 9.21 27.62 2.70
N HIS A 326 8.31 28.53 3.06
CA HIS A 326 8.49 29.53 4.12
C HIS A 326 7.74 29.20 5.42
N ALA A 327 7.43 27.94 5.71
CA ALA A 327 6.82 27.59 6.99
C ALA A 327 7.82 27.76 8.14
N ASP A 328 7.43 28.42 9.22
CA ASP A 328 8.24 28.66 10.42
C ASP A 328 8.33 27.46 11.38
N ARG A 329 7.67 26.34 11.05
CA ARG A 329 7.63 25.09 11.82
C ARG A 329 7.00 25.20 13.21
N ALA A 330 6.47 26.35 13.61
CA ALA A 330 5.73 26.47 14.84
C ALA A 330 4.48 25.57 14.82
N VAL A 331 4.14 25.04 16.00
CA VAL A 331 3.03 24.11 16.19
C VAL A 331 1.77 24.92 16.40
N ARG A 332 0.82 24.77 15.47
CA ARG A 332 -0.47 25.47 15.50
C ARG A 332 -1.66 24.53 15.69
N ARG A 333 -1.40 23.22 15.61
CA ARG A 333 -2.42 22.19 15.59
C ARG A 333 -2.00 21.00 16.43
N LEU A 334 -2.97 20.36 17.02
CA LEU A 334 -2.85 19.09 17.71
C LEU A 334 -3.75 18.07 17.02
N LEU A 335 -3.15 17.01 16.50
CA LEU A 335 -3.89 15.82 16.07
C LEU A 335 -3.93 14.84 17.24
N VAL A 336 -5.12 14.32 17.54
CA VAL A 336 -5.33 13.29 18.54
C VAL A 336 -5.79 12.03 17.83
N GLU A 337 -5.03 10.94 17.97
CA GLU A 337 -5.42 9.62 17.48
C GLU A 337 -5.91 8.76 18.65
N VAL A 338 -7.19 8.40 18.60
CA VAL A 338 -7.83 7.46 19.53
C VAL A 338 -7.89 6.10 18.84
N PRO A 339 -7.10 5.10 19.28
CA PRO A 339 -7.14 3.76 18.70
C PRO A 339 -8.54 3.16 18.79
N ALA A 340 -8.93 2.37 17.79
CA ALA A 340 -10.27 1.78 17.76
C ALA A 340 -10.52 0.76 18.89
N GLU A 341 -9.46 0.19 19.46
CA GLU A 341 -9.51 -0.70 20.64
C GLU A 341 -9.37 0.06 21.97
N CYS A 342 -9.31 1.40 21.95
CA CYS A 342 -9.25 2.18 23.17
C CYS A 342 -10.62 2.12 23.88
N PRO A 343 -10.69 1.76 25.18
CA PRO A 343 -11.96 1.74 25.91
C PRO A 343 -12.49 3.15 26.22
N ILE A 344 -11.68 4.19 26.02
CA ILE A 344 -12.13 5.59 26.13
C ILE A 344 -12.58 6.02 24.74
N SER A 345 -13.87 6.33 24.59
CA SER A 345 -14.44 6.70 23.29
C SER A 345 -13.86 8.00 22.75
N ALA A 346 -13.78 8.11 21.41
CA ALA A 346 -13.31 9.34 20.77
C ALA A 346 -14.23 10.54 21.06
N GLU A 347 -15.54 10.33 21.26
CA GLU A 347 -16.48 11.39 21.66
C GLU A 347 -16.16 11.92 23.06
N THR A 348 -15.82 11.03 23.99
CA THR A 348 -15.39 11.41 25.34
C THR A 348 -14.08 12.20 25.30
N VAL A 349 -13.11 11.77 24.48
CA VAL A 349 -11.84 12.52 24.29
C VAL A 349 -12.10 13.88 23.65
N HIS A 350 -12.97 13.94 22.64
CA HIS A 350 -13.35 15.18 21.97
C HIS A 350 -14.02 16.16 22.94
N TRP A 351 -14.98 15.71 23.74
CA TRP A 351 -15.60 16.50 24.80
C TRP A 351 -14.59 17.01 25.82
N ALA A 352 -13.63 16.18 26.23
CA ALA A 352 -12.64 16.54 27.23
C ALA A 352 -11.68 17.65 26.74
N LEU A 353 -11.34 17.67 25.43
CA LEU A 353 -10.38 18.62 24.88
C LEU A 353 -11.03 19.87 24.27
N THR A 354 -12.31 19.84 23.92
CA THR A 354 -12.98 20.96 23.26
C THR A 354 -13.04 22.19 24.17
N GLY A 355 -12.50 23.31 23.68
CA GLY A 355 -12.50 24.58 24.39
C GLY A 355 -11.58 24.63 25.60
N TRP A 356 -10.62 23.69 25.69
CA TRP A 356 -9.70 23.64 26.83
C TRP A 356 -8.59 24.69 26.72
N ASP A 357 -8.39 25.46 27.78
CA ASP A 357 -7.33 26.45 27.93
C ASP A 357 -6.05 25.79 28.46
N LEU A 358 -4.97 25.85 27.68
CA LEU A 358 -3.64 25.30 27.96
C LEU A 358 -3.00 25.87 29.24
N GLY A 359 -3.48 27.01 29.75
CA GLY A 359 -3.05 27.62 31.01
C GLY A 359 -3.86 27.18 32.24
N THR A 360 -4.87 26.33 32.08
CA THR A 360 -5.69 25.81 33.21
C THR A 360 -4.84 24.92 34.12
N ASP A 361 -4.96 25.11 35.44
CA ASP A 361 -4.34 24.20 36.40
C ASP A 361 -4.91 22.78 36.25
N PRO A 362 -4.09 21.75 36.00
CA PRO A 362 -4.59 20.41 35.72
C PRO A 362 -5.23 19.74 36.96
N ASP A 363 -4.80 20.08 38.17
CA ASP A 363 -5.27 19.46 39.42
C ASP A 363 -6.55 20.14 39.92
N THR A 364 -6.59 21.46 39.92
CA THR A 364 -7.74 22.25 40.44
C THR A 364 -8.78 22.56 39.35
N GLY A 365 -8.34 22.68 38.09
CA GLY A 365 -9.19 23.13 36.98
C GLY A 365 -9.49 24.62 37.01
N GLU A 366 -8.78 25.39 37.82
CA GLU A 366 -8.91 26.85 37.87
C GLU A 366 -8.37 27.47 36.57
N LEU A 367 -9.17 28.37 35.99
CA LEU A 367 -8.76 29.15 34.83
C LEU A 367 -7.81 30.26 35.28
N PRO A 368 -6.71 30.51 34.56
CA PRO A 368 -5.86 31.67 34.82
C PRO A 368 -6.66 32.98 34.65
N ALA A 369 -6.25 34.04 35.36
CA ALA A 369 -6.92 35.34 35.31
C ALA A 369 -6.90 35.96 33.89
N ASP A 370 -5.88 35.64 33.08
CA ASP A 370 -5.84 35.91 31.65
C ASP A 370 -5.95 34.58 30.88
N PRO A 371 -6.90 34.43 29.95
CA PRO A 371 -7.10 33.18 29.23
C PRO A 371 -5.91 32.89 28.30
N GLY A 372 -5.38 31.67 28.41
CA GLY A 372 -4.26 31.18 27.63
C GLY A 372 -4.68 30.64 26.26
N ALA A 373 -3.71 30.04 25.57
CA ALA A 373 -3.99 29.36 24.31
C ALA A 373 -5.01 28.24 24.54
N THR A 374 -5.99 28.09 23.65
CA THR A 374 -7.15 27.20 23.77
C THR A 374 -7.21 26.23 22.60
N LEU A 375 -7.67 25.00 22.85
CA LEU A 375 -7.92 23.98 21.83
C LEU A 375 -9.32 24.12 21.23
N VAL A 376 -9.38 24.39 19.92
CA VAL A 376 -10.66 24.51 19.20
C VAL A 376 -10.76 23.41 18.14
N PRO A 377 -11.83 22.59 18.14
CA PRO A 377 -12.02 21.55 17.14
C PRO A 377 -12.10 22.10 15.72
N VAL A 378 -11.48 21.39 14.76
CA VAL A 378 -11.50 21.73 13.34
C VAL A 378 -11.77 20.48 12.50
N ALA A 379 -12.44 20.67 11.36
CA ALA A 379 -12.70 19.57 10.42
C ALA A 379 -11.39 18.92 9.90
N LEU A 380 -11.41 17.60 9.77
CA LEU A 380 -10.29 16.79 9.24
C LEU A 380 -9.99 17.03 7.75
N THR A 381 -10.76 17.88 7.07
CA THR A 381 -10.56 18.25 5.65
C THR A 381 -9.35 19.19 5.44
N SER A 382 -8.63 19.52 6.51
CA SER A 382 -7.42 20.36 6.46
C SER A 382 -6.37 19.77 5.50
N SER A 383 -5.98 20.55 4.49
CA SER A 383 -4.88 20.23 3.57
C SER A 383 -3.57 19.92 4.30
N MET A 384 -3.42 20.44 5.51
CA MET A 384 -2.24 20.25 6.36
C MET A 384 -1.95 18.76 6.62
N LEU A 385 -2.98 17.98 6.94
CA LEU A 385 -2.82 16.56 7.28
C LEU A 385 -2.19 15.74 6.14
N LYS A 386 -2.38 16.16 4.90
CA LYS A 386 -1.75 15.52 3.73
C LYS A 386 -0.22 15.61 3.77
N HIS A 387 0.33 16.69 4.34
CA HIS A 387 1.77 16.84 4.51
C HIS A 387 2.35 15.88 5.55
N TYR A 388 1.53 15.22 6.36
CA TYR A 388 1.93 14.16 7.29
C TYR A 388 1.50 12.77 6.82
N GLY A 389 1.15 12.62 5.54
CA GLY A 389 0.71 11.35 4.98
C GLY A 389 -0.70 10.93 5.39
N VAL A 390 -1.52 11.84 5.91
CA VAL A 390 -2.89 11.57 6.34
C VAL A 390 -3.88 11.96 5.24
N GLY A 391 -4.57 10.98 4.68
CA GLY A 391 -5.50 11.16 3.57
C GLY A 391 -5.79 9.85 2.85
N THR A 392 -6.19 9.96 1.58
CA THR A 392 -6.35 8.82 0.67
C THR A 392 -4.97 8.31 0.26
N PRO A 393 -4.68 6.99 0.28
CA PRO A 393 -3.34 6.47 0.01
C PRO A 393 -2.69 7.01 -1.27
N HIS A 394 -3.47 7.18 -2.33
CA HIS A 394 -2.96 7.71 -3.61
C HIS A 394 -2.47 9.17 -3.56
N GLU A 395 -2.94 9.97 -2.61
CA GLU A 395 -2.55 11.38 -2.45
C GLU A 395 -1.37 11.57 -1.51
N VAL A 396 -1.14 10.61 -0.61
CA VAL A 396 -0.32 10.84 0.59
C VAL A 396 0.69 9.74 0.89
N ALA A 397 0.63 8.60 0.20
CA ALA A 397 1.61 7.53 0.36
C ALA A 397 2.96 7.96 -0.20
N ALA A 398 4.02 7.65 0.52
CA ALA A 398 5.39 7.95 0.11
C ALA A 398 6.34 6.82 0.51
N ARG A 399 7.45 6.68 -0.22
CA ARG A 399 8.52 5.72 0.07
C ARG A 399 9.55 6.30 1.02
N THR A 400 9.88 7.58 0.89
CA THR A 400 10.92 8.20 1.71
C THR A 400 10.28 9.09 2.76
N TRP A 401 10.74 8.99 3.99
CA TRP A 401 10.20 9.73 5.13
C TRP A 401 11.33 10.28 6.00
N ARG A 402 11.15 11.51 6.49
CA ARG A 402 12.12 12.23 7.33
C ARG A 402 11.46 12.72 8.61
N THR A 403 12.16 12.63 9.72
CA THR A 403 11.68 13.18 10.99
C THR A 403 11.60 14.70 10.96
N VAL A 404 10.43 15.24 11.32
CA VAL A 404 10.20 16.65 11.62
C VAL A 404 10.54 16.93 13.09
N THR A 405 10.13 16.06 14.01
CA THR A 405 10.59 16.05 15.42
C THR A 405 11.52 14.85 15.62
N PRO A 406 12.64 14.98 16.36
CA PRO A 406 13.64 13.93 16.48
C PRO A 406 13.06 12.70 17.18
N ALA A 407 13.50 11.51 16.77
CA ALA A 407 13.16 10.25 17.42
C ALA A 407 14.06 10.03 18.65
N ALA A 408 13.45 9.61 19.77
CA ALA A 408 14.20 9.13 20.94
C ALA A 408 14.57 7.66 20.73
N LEU A 409 15.87 7.39 20.52
CA LEU A 409 16.43 6.06 20.28
C LEU A 409 17.33 5.67 21.47
N PRO A 410 17.22 4.46 22.04
CA PRO A 410 17.91 4.07 23.29
C PRO A 410 19.42 3.79 23.09
N LEU A 411 20.14 4.67 22.39
CA LEU A 411 21.56 4.57 22.11
C LEU A 411 22.22 5.93 22.30
N LYS A 412 23.33 5.95 23.04
CA LYS A 412 24.19 7.14 23.17
C LYS A 412 25.32 7.05 22.15
N ARG A 413 25.60 8.14 21.44
CA ARG A 413 26.78 8.22 20.57
C ARG A 413 28.05 8.36 21.42
N ALA A 414 29.12 7.66 21.05
CA ALA A 414 30.42 7.82 21.70
C ALA A 414 30.95 9.26 21.50
N ARG A 415 31.50 9.87 22.56
CA ARG A 415 32.14 11.19 22.52
C ARG A 415 33.65 11.04 22.29
N GLY A 416 34.24 11.92 21.47
CA GLY A 416 35.69 11.97 21.23
C GLY A 416 36.13 11.57 19.81
N ARG A 417 37.43 11.30 19.65
CA ARG A 417 38.02 10.88 18.38
C ARG A 417 37.77 9.38 18.21
N VAL A 418 36.79 9.06 17.36
CA VAL A 418 36.32 7.68 17.13
C VAL A 418 36.97 7.16 15.85
N SER A 419 37.45 5.92 15.86
CA SER A 419 37.99 5.26 14.66
C SER A 419 36.91 5.03 13.60
N GLY A 420 37.31 4.81 12.34
CA GLY A 420 36.35 4.51 11.25
C GLY A 420 35.51 3.25 11.53
N ALA A 421 36.11 2.22 12.14
CA ALA A 421 35.42 0.98 12.51
C ALA A 421 34.38 1.20 13.61
N GLU A 422 34.72 1.95 14.66
CA GLU A 422 33.77 2.31 15.74
C GLU A 422 32.64 3.20 15.25
N ARG A 423 32.91 4.08 14.27
CA ARG A 423 31.89 4.90 13.62
C ARG A 423 30.89 4.04 12.86
N ALA A 424 31.37 3.13 12.01
CA ALA A 424 30.52 2.19 11.27
C ALA A 424 29.69 1.30 12.21
N ALA A 425 30.30 0.80 13.29
CA ALA A 425 29.59 0.00 14.30
C ALA A 425 28.51 0.80 15.03
N THR A 426 28.74 2.09 15.31
CA THR A 426 27.75 2.97 15.93
C THR A 426 26.58 3.27 14.98
N GLU A 427 26.86 3.52 13.70
CA GLU A 427 25.85 3.73 12.66
C GLU A 427 24.98 2.48 12.47
N ALA A 428 25.58 1.29 12.46
CA ALA A 428 24.85 0.03 12.39
C ALA A 428 23.91 -0.19 13.59
N ARG A 429 24.37 0.12 14.81
CA ARG A 429 23.51 0.04 16.02
C ARG A 429 22.37 1.04 15.96
N LEU A 430 22.63 2.28 15.52
CA LEU A 430 21.59 3.29 15.34
C LEU A 430 20.55 2.86 14.32
N ALA A 431 20.97 2.31 13.17
CA ALA A 431 20.06 1.76 12.19
C ALA A 431 19.20 0.62 12.78
N ALA A 432 19.80 -0.30 13.55
CA ALA A 432 19.06 -1.35 14.25
C ALA A 432 18.06 -0.81 15.27
N ALA A 433 18.39 0.26 16.00
CA ALA A 433 17.46 0.93 16.92
C ALA A 433 16.30 1.61 16.17
N VAL A 434 16.54 2.18 14.98
CA VAL A 434 15.48 2.69 14.11
C VAL A 434 14.58 1.56 13.65
N GLN A 435 15.11 0.40 13.27
CA GLN A 435 14.29 -0.77 12.91
C GLN A 435 13.40 -1.23 14.07
N ALA A 436 13.97 -1.34 15.27
CA ALA A 436 13.18 -1.66 16.46
C ALA A 436 12.09 -0.61 16.71
N ALA A 437 12.40 0.67 16.51
CA ALA A 437 11.45 1.76 16.65
C ALA A 437 10.31 1.71 15.62
N LEU A 438 10.59 1.34 14.36
CA LEU A 438 9.61 1.12 13.30
C LEU A 438 8.68 -0.05 13.64
N ARG A 439 9.25 -1.20 14.03
CA ARG A 439 8.46 -2.38 14.46
C ARG A 439 7.55 -2.05 15.63
N HIS A 440 8.06 -1.36 16.65
CA HIS A 440 7.25 -0.93 17.79
C HIS A 440 6.14 0.08 17.42
N ALA A 441 6.27 0.78 16.29
CA ALA A 441 5.23 1.67 15.78
C ALA A 441 4.20 0.94 14.89
N GLY A 442 4.37 -0.36 14.63
CA GLY A 442 3.52 -1.11 13.70
C GLY A 442 3.68 -0.67 12.25
N VAL A 443 4.84 -0.08 11.91
CA VAL A 443 5.17 0.40 10.56
C VAL A 443 6.06 -0.66 9.87
N PRO A 444 5.91 -0.90 8.56
CA PRO A 444 6.74 -1.87 7.83
C PRO A 444 8.24 -1.63 8.01
N GLU A 445 9.05 -2.66 7.76
CA GLU A 445 10.50 -2.49 7.71
C GLU A 445 10.90 -1.53 6.58
N ALA A 446 12.01 -0.80 6.80
CA ALA A 446 12.47 0.23 5.88
C ALA A 446 13.99 0.29 5.86
N THR A 447 14.60 0.66 4.75
CA THR A 447 16.03 0.95 4.71
C THR A 447 16.32 2.26 5.46
N VAL A 448 17.20 2.23 6.45
CA VAL A 448 17.65 3.45 7.16
C VAL A 448 18.73 4.12 6.33
N THR A 449 18.44 5.28 5.76
CA THR A 449 19.36 5.97 4.86
C THR A 449 20.22 6.98 5.60
N ARG A 450 19.68 7.65 6.63
CA ARG A 450 20.41 8.69 7.36
C ARG A 450 19.96 8.81 8.82
N VAL A 451 20.93 8.97 9.72
CA VAL A 451 20.70 9.29 11.14
C VAL A 451 21.64 10.43 11.53
N GLN A 452 21.09 11.55 12.01
CA GLN A 452 21.86 12.77 12.28
C GLN A 452 21.28 13.61 13.43
N ARG A 453 21.95 14.72 13.77
CA ARG A 453 21.52 15.66 14.83
C ARG A 453 20.90 16.92 14.26
N GLU A 454 21.34 17.29 13.08
CA GLU A 454 20.85 18.41 12.30
C GLU A 454 19.46 18.09 11.74
N PRO A 455 18.56 19.06 11.63
CA PRO A 455 17.30 18.87 10.93
C PRO A 455 17.56 18.61 9.44
N PHE A 456 16.62 17.93 8.77
CA PHE A 456 16.68 17.73 7.32
C PHE A 456 16.27 18.95 6.50
N GLU A 457 15.54 19.89 7.10
CA GLU A 457 15.03 21.08 6.45
C GLU A 457 15.59 22.35 7.12
N ALA A 458 15.77 23.41 6.33
CA ALA A 458 16.48 24.63 6.74
C ALA A 458 15.89 25.38 7.95
N ARG A 459 14.58 25.22 8.21
CA ARG A 459 13.87 25.85 9.34
C ARG A 459 13.51 24.86 10.46
N GLY A 460 14.02 23.63 10.39
CA GLY A 460 13.89 22.69 11.49
C GLY A 460 14.81 23.07 12.65
N GLU A 461 14.63 22.39 13.77
CA GLU A 461 15.44 22.60 14.96
C GLU A 461 16.37 21.40 15.19
N ARG A 462 17.52 21.63 15.83
CA ARG A 462 18.45 20.54 16.14
C ARG A 462 17.87 19.58 17.18
N ALA A 463 18.26 18.31 17.09
CA ALA A 463 17.74 17.28 17.98
C ALA A 463 17.98 17.57 19.48
N GLU A 464 19.08 18.25 19.83
CA GLU A 464 19.41 18.65 21.20
C GLU A 464 18.38 19.59 21.83
N ALA A 465 17.78 20.49 21.05
CA ALA A 465 16.90 21.54 21.58
C ALA A 465 15.63 20.95 22.22
N PHE A 466 15.14 19.84 21.66
CA PHE A 466 13.98 19.10 22.17
C PHE A 466 14.24 18.42 23.52
N ALA A 467 15.48 18.37 24.00
CA ALA A 467 15.80 17.76 25.28
C ALA A 467 15.35 18.62 26.48
N ALA A 468 15.34 19.95 26.32
CA ALA A 468 15.12 20.88 27.44
C ALA A 468 13.77 20.71 28.14
N THR A 469 12.74 20.34 27.39
CA THR A 469 11.37 20.12 27.88
C THR A 469 11.01 18.64 27.97
N SER A 470 11.99 17.74 27.86
CA SER A 470 11.75 16.29 27.80
C SER A 470 12.48 15.50 28.87
N ARG A 471 11.98 14.30 29.16
CA ARG A 471 12.69 13.32 30.00
C ARG A 471 13.90 12.67 29.33
N PHE A 472 14.15 12.94 28.05
CA PHE A 472 15.21 12.29 27.27
C PHE A 472 16.47 13.15 27.28
N SER A 473 17.62 12.52 27.52
CA SER A 473 18.90 13.21 27.39
C SER A 473 19.13 13.65 25.94
N PRO A 474 19.82 14.78 25.68
CA PRO A 474 20.13 15.20 24.32
C PRO A 474 20.76 14.07 23.50
N ASP A 475 21.65 13.27 24.09
CA ASP A 475 22.44 12.23 23.40
C ASP A 475 21.64 11.09 22.75
N VAL A 476 20.33 10.95 23.05
CA VAL A 476 19.47 9.88 22.51
C VAL A 476 18.48 10.36 21.44
N LEU A 477 18.46 11.67 21.16
CA LEU A 477 17.54 12.28 20.19
C LEU A 477 18.19 12.36 18.80
N HIS A 478 17.55 11.82 17.77
CA HIS A 478 18.12 11.80 16.42
C HIS A 478 17.08 12.14 15.36
N HIS A 479 17.48 12.90 14.34
CA HIS A 479 16.73 12.96 13.10
C HIS A 479 17.05 11.73 12.24
N VAL A 480 16.02 11.14 11.65
CA VAL A 480 16.08 9.88 10.91
C VAL A 480 15.42 10.05 9.54
N GLU A 481 16.06 9.52 8.51
CA GLU A 481 15.48 9.28 7.19
C GLU A 481 15.39 7.78 6.94
N VAL A 482 14.23 7.35 6.45
CA VAL A 482 13.96 5.96 6.10
C VAL A 482 13.33 5.87 4.71
N ALA A 483 13.60 4.77 4.01
CA ALA A 483 13.06 4.45 2.69
C ALA A 483 12.36 3.09 2.71
N PHE A 484 11.06 3.06 2.44
CA PHE A 484 10.24 1.86 2.37
C PHE A 484 10.24 1.25 0.96
N ASP A 485 10.20 -0.08 0.89
CA ASP A 485 10.12 -0.83 -0.37
C ASP A 485 8.77 -0.63 -1.09
N THR A 486 7.72 -0.36 -0.31
CA THR A 486 6.38 0.00 -0.81
C THR A 486 5.96 1.36 -0.24
N PRO A 487 5.19 2.18 -0.98
CA PRO A 487 4.66 3.43 -0.44
C PRO A 487 3.79 3.19 0.81
N VAL A 488 4.07 3.94 1.89
CA VAL A 488 3.32 3.87 3.15
C VAL A 488 2.60 5.20 3.43
N THR A 489 1.52 5.17 4.19
CA THR A 489 0.75 6.36 4.62
C THR A 489 0.99 6.68 6.10
N GLY A 490 0.74 7.92 6.49
CA GLY A 490 0.95 8.40 7.86
C GLY A 490 -0.32 8.53 8.74
N PRO A 491 -0.18 9.17 9.92
CA PRO A 491 1.05 9.75 10.44
C PRO A 491 2.02 8.66 10.94
N ILE A 492 3.32 8.86 10.76
CA ILE A 492 4.35 7.93 11.22
C ILE A 492 5.05 8.56 12.43
N LEU A 493 5.02 7.86 13.57
CA LEU A 493 5.72 8.26 14.78
C LEU A 493 6.57 7.10 15.31
N ILE A 494 7.86 7.32 15.52
CA ILE A 494 8.81 6.27 15.94
C ILE A 494 9.57 6.66 17.22
N GLY A 495 10.14 5.64 17.87
CA GLY A 495 10.98 5.80 19.05
C GLY A 495 10.21 5.93 20.36
N ASP A 496 10.94 6.02 21.47
CA ASP A 496 10.37 5.98 22.83
C ASP A 496 9.58 7.24 23.20
N GLY A 497 9.76 8.31 22.41
CA GLY A 497 9.07 9.58 22.54
C GLY A 497 7.79 9.70 21.71
N ARG A 498 7.35 8.65 21.00
CA ARG A 498 6.17 8.69 20.11
C ARG A 498 4.83 9.04 20.78
N PHE A 499 4.76 8.95 22.12
CA PHE A 499 3.60 9.36 22.92
C PHE A 499 3.76 10.75 23.56
N LEU A 500 4.85 11.45 23.22
CA LEU A 500 5.25 12.77 23.74
C LEU A 500 5.50 13.79 22.61
N GLY A 501 4.96 13.54 21.41
CA GLY A 501 5.14 14.41 20.24
C GLY A 501 6.50 14.32 19.54
N LEU A 502 7.38 13.40 19.97
CA LEU A 502 8.67 13.14 19.34
C LEU A 502 8.60 12.04 18.28
N GLY A 503 9.58 12.06 17.38
CA GLY A 503 9.73 11.06 16.32
C GLY A 503 8.66 11.12 15.24
N LEU A 504 8.02 12.27 15.02
CA LEU A 504 7.05 12.47 13.95
C LEU A 504 7.77 12.60 12.60
N LEU A 505 7.40 11.78 11.62
CA LEU A 505 7.94 11.83 10.26
C LEU A 505 6.98 12.51 9.30
N ALA A 506 7.55 13.18 8.29
CA ALA A 506 6.86 13.69 7.12
C ALA A 506 7.37 12.96 5.86
N PRO A 507 6.49 12.68 4.89
CA PRO A 507 6.86 12.12 3.61
C PRO A 507 7.76 13.11 2.86
N VAL A 508 8.88 12.61 2.36
CA VAL A 508 9.62 13.27 1.29
C VAL A 508 8.83 13.00 0.03
N ARG A 509 8.02 13.97 -0.33
CA ARG A 509 7.49 14.04 -1.69
C ARG A 509 8.69 14.39 -2.53
N ASP A 510 9.14 13.46 -3.38
CA ASP A 510 10.00 13.81 -4.51
C ASP A 510 9.40 15.09 -5.10
N ALA A 511 10.27 16.07 -5.40
CA ALA A 511 9.87 17.35 -5.95
C ALA A 511 8.67 17.17 -6.87
N ASP A 512 7.65 18.03 -6.72
CA ASP A 512 6.36 17.97 -7.41
C ASP A 512 6.44 17.15 -8.72
N PRO A 513 5.49 16.25 -9.03
CA PRO A 513 5.49 15.44 -10.25
C PRO A 513 5.44 16.25 -11.56
N THR A 514 5.69 17.57 -11.51
CA THR A 514 6.13 18.40 -12.61
C THR A 514 7.32 17.83 -13.38
N ASP A 515 8.17 16.98 -12.77
CA ASP A 515 9.39 16.41 -13.40
C ASP A 515 9.33 14.90 -13.76
N ALA A 516 8.15 14.27 -13.81
CA ALA A 516 8.03 12.90 -14.35
C ALA A 516 8.30 12.90 -15.88
N ASP A 517 9.57 12.93 -16.27
CA ASP A 517 10.00 13.21 -17.64
C ASP A 517 10.25 11.97 -18.50
N LEU A 518 10.68 10.85 -17.89
CA LEU A 518 10.74 9.49 -18.46
C LEU A 518 11.14 8.46 -17.38
N CYS A 519 11.03 7.17 -17.69
CA CYS A 519 11.45 6.09 -16.81
C CYS A 519 12.47 5.17 -17.51
N VAL A 520 13.63 4.98 -16.86
CA VAL A 520 14.67 4.03 -17.28
C VAL A 520 14.67 2.86 -16.29
N LEU A 521 14.54 1.64 -16.83
CA LEU A 521 14.52 0.41 -16.03
C LEU A 521 15.63 -0.52 -16.50
N LYS A 522 16.53 -0.91 -15.59
CA LYS A 522 17.56 -1.92 -15.82
C LYS A 522 16.97 -3.32 -15.70
N LEU A 523 17.31 -4.18 -16.66
CA LEU A 523 16.96 -5.60 -16.64
C LEU A 523 17.91 -6.36 -15.70
N GLY A 524 17.35 -7.16 -14.78
CA GLY A 524 18.11 -8.05 -13.91
C GLY A 524 18.84 -9.15 -14.68
N THR A 525 18.29 -9.55 -15.84
CA THR A 525 18.94 -10.47 -16.78
C THR A 525 18.96 -9.84 -18.18
N PRO A 526 20.13 -9.68 -18.83
CA PRO A 526 20.21 -9.17 -20.20
C PRO A 526 19.42 -10.03 -21.18
N VAL A 527 18.77 -9.39 -22.16
CA VAL A 527 17.95 -10.07 -23.19
C VAL A 527 18.60 -9.89 -24.55
N PRO A 528 18.69 -10.92 -25.42
CA PRO A 528 19.24 -10.77 -26.77
C PRO A 528 18.52 -9.68 -27.58
N ALA A 529 19.27 -8.89 -28.35
CA ALA A 529 18.68 -7.82 -29.16
C ALA A 529 17.64 -8.30 -30.19
N THR A 530 17.72 -9.57 -30.62
CA THR A 530 16.74 -10.25 -31.48
C THR A 530 15.35 -10.35 -30.85
N ASP A 531 15.25 -10.40 -29.52
CA ASP A 531 14.00 -10.56 -28.77
C ASP A 531 13.36 -9.23 -28.33
N ARG A 532 13.90 -8.10 -28.81
CA ARG A 532 13.44 -6.74 -28.48
C ARG A 532 11.92 -6.56 -28.57
N ALA A 533 11.32 -7.01 -29.68
CA ALA A 533 9.88 -6.88 -29.88
C ALA A 533 9.08 -7.72 -28.88
N ALA A 534 9.55 -8.93 -28.54
CA ALA A 534 8.90 -9.78 -27.55
C ALA A 534 8.98 -9.15 -26.15
N LEU A 535 10.14 -8.61 -25.77
CA LEU A 535 10.36 -7.86 -24.53
C LEU A 535 9.43 -6.65 -24.43
N LEU A 536 9.44 -5.75 -25.41
CA LEU A 536 8.67 -4.50 -25.35
C LEU A 536 7.16 -4.75 -25.40
N ARG A 537 6.70 -5.79 -26.11
CA ARG A 537 5.30 -6.23 -26.03
C ARG A 537 4.93 -6.75 -24.65
N ALA A 538 5.82 -7.47 -23.98
CA ALA A 538 5.59 -7.94 -22.62
C ALA A 538 5.53 -6.77 -21.62
N VAL A 539 6.47 -5.82 -21.73
CA VAL A 539 6.47 -4.57 -20.95
C VAL A 539 5.18 -3.79 -21.18
N ARG A 540 4.77 -3.58 -22.43
CA ARG A 540 3.52 -2.87 -22.76
C ARG A 540 2.29 -3.55 -22.15
N ARG A 541 2.19 -4.89 -22.21
CA ARG A 541 1.10 -5.63 -21.56
C ARG A 541 1.11 -5.44 -20.04
N ALA A 542 2.28 -5.44 -19.41
CA ALA A 542 2.41 -5.22 -17.97
C ALA A 542 2.00 -3.79 -17.58
N LEU A 543 2.42 -2.78 -18.35
CA LEU A 543 2.00 -1.38 -18.13
C LEU A 543 0.49 -1.20 -18.32
N ILE A 544 -0.12 -1.82 -19.33
CA ILE A 544 -1.57 -1.77 -19.53
C ILE A 544 -2.30 -2.40 -18.35
N ALA A 545 -1.84 -3.56 -17.87
CA ALA A 545 -2.44 -4.21 -16.71
C ALA A 545 -2.37 -3.33 -15.45
N ARG A 546 -1.21 -2.68 -15.21
CA ARG A 546 -1.06 -1.72 -14.10
C ARG A 546 -1.96 -0.49 -14.26
N ALA A 547 -2.12 0.00 -15.49
CA ALA A 547 -2.99 1.14 -15.78
C ALA A 547 -4.49 0.82 -15.60
N GLU A 548 -4.90 -0.45 -15.68
CA GLU A 548 -6.28 -0.87 -15.40
C GLU A 548 -6.61 -0.84 -13.91
N ASP A 549 -5.63 -1.11 -13.05
CA ASP A 549 -5.76 -1.03 -11.59
C ASP A 549 -5.51 0.39 -11.04
N ASP A 550 -5.20 1.39 -11.90
CA ASP A 550 -4.94 2.77 -11.46
C ASP A 550 -6.25 3.51 -11.11
N PRO A 551 -6.29 4.31 -10.02
CA PRO A 551 -7.48 5.08 -9.63
C PRO A 551 -7.96 6.07 -10.70
N GLU A 552 -7.03 6.55 -11.54
CA GLU A 552 -7.29 7.45 -12.65
C GLU A 552 -7.26 6.69 -13.99
N ALA A 553 -7.61 5.39 -14.00
CA ALA A 553 -7.56 4.52 -15.18
C ALA A 553 -8.18 5.13 -16.44
N ALA A 554 -9.27 5.90 -16.31
CA ALA A 554 -9.91 6.58 -17.44
C ALA A 554 -8.96 7.54 -18.19
N THR A 555 -8.03 8.17 -17.48
CA THR A 555 -7.01 9.07 -18.02
C THR A 555 -5.72 8.33 -18.36
N VAL A 556 -5.31 7.37 -17.53
CA VAL A 556 -4.00 6.69 -17.65
C VAL A 556 -4.02 5.59 -18.73
N LYS A 557 -5.12 4.85 -18.88
CA LYS A 557 -5.21 3.76 -19.85
C LYS A 557 -5.04 4.23 -21.30
N PRO A 558 -5.64 5.34 -21.76
CA PRO A 558 -5.36 5.89 -23.09
C PRO A 558 -3.90 6.30 -23.27
N LEU A 559 -3.29 6.94 -22.26
CA LEU A 559 -1.88 7.37 -22.27
C LEU A 559 -0.91 6.18 -22.42
N ILE A 560 -1.18 5.05 -21.77
CA ILE A 560 -0.32 3.86 -21.84
C ILE A 560 -0.62 3.03 -23.08
N SER A 561 -1.90 2.75 -23.36
CA SER A 561 -2.31 1.80 -24.39
C SER A 561 -2.33 2.39 -25.80
N GLY A 562 -2.55 3.70 -25.94
CA GLY A 562 -2.83 4.35 -27.23
C GLY A 562 -4.22 4.06 -27.78
N HIS A 563 -5.15 3.53 -26.96
CA HIS A 563 -6.52 3.18 -27.36
C HIS A 563 -7.56 3.93 -26.51
N ALA A 564 -8.68 4.28 -27.15
CA ALA A 564 -9.86 4.81 -26.48
C ALA A 564 -10.59 3.72 -25.68
N PRO A 565 -11.52 4.08 -24.78
CA PRO A 565 -12.24 3.11 -23.93
C PRO A 565 -13.02 2.03 -24.71
N ASP A 566 -13.43 2.32 -25.95
CA ASP A 566 -14.08 1.39 -26.87
C ASP A 566 -13.11 0.42 -27.58
N GLY A 567 -11.81 0.55 -27.30
CA GLY A 567 -10.74 -0.25 -27.92
C GLY A 567 -10.28 0.28 -29.28
N ALA A 568 -10.83 1.40 -29.78
CA ALA A 568 -10.36 2.00 -31.03
C ALA A 568 -8.99 2.70 -30.82
N PRO A 569 -8.08 2.66 -31.81
CA PRO A 569 -6.83 3.43 -31.73
C PRO A 569 -7.09 4.94 -31.59
N LEU A 570 -6.32 5.62 -30.75
CA LEU A 570 -6.37 7.09 -30.66
C LEU A 570 -5.91 7.71 -31.98
N ARG A 571 -6.83 8.38 -32.68
CA ARG A 571 -6.58 8.95 -34.02
C ARG A 571 -6.18 10.44 -34.00
N SER A 572 -5.70 10.96 -32.87
CA SER A 572 -5.35 12.39 -32.75
C SER A 572 -4.23 12.83 -33.71
N GLY A 573 -3.47 11.89 -34.29
CA GLY A 573 -2.33 12.17 -35.16
C GLY A 573 -1.12 12.76 -34.41
N GLY A 574 -1.29 13.09 -33.13
CA GLY A 574 -0.31 13.72 -32.26
C GLY A 574 0.38 12.76 -31.29
N HIS A 575 0.35 11.44 -31.50
CA HIS A 575 1.13 10.49 -30.69
C HIS A 575 0.97 10.68 -29.16
N ASP A 576 -0.27 10.85 -28.68
CA ASP A 576 -0.62 11.18 -27.28
C ASP A 576 -0.41 10.04 -26.25
N HIS A 577 0.44 9.08 -26.56
CA HIS A 577 0.68 7.90 -25.72
C HIS A 577 2.17 7.58 -25.63
N ILE A 578 2.53 6.74 -24.67
CA ILE A 578 3.93 6.43 -24.36
C ILE A 578 4.69 5.85 -25.57
N PHE A 579 5.98 6.14 -25.58
CA PHE A 579 6.99 5.54 -26.43
C PHE A 579 7.73 4.49 -25.62
N LEU A 580 8.14 3.41 -26.28
CA LEU A 580 8.84 2.29 -25.65
C LEU A 580 10.10 1.97 -26.45
N ALA A 581 11.23 1.89 -25.77
CA ALA A 581 12.49 1.47 -26.36
C ALA A 581 13.22 0.49 -25.42
N ALA A 582 14.15 -0.26 -25.98
CA ALA A 582 15.12 -1.01 -25.20
C ALA A 582 16.51 -0.67 -25.74
N ALA A 583 17.50 -0.60 -24.87
CA ALA A 583 18.86 -0.25 -25.24
C ALA A 583 19.87 -1.11 -24.48
N GLY A 584 21.05 -1.20 -25.07
CA GLY A 584 22.22 -1.87 -24.49
C GLY A 584 23.48 -1.07 -24.77
N PRO A 585 24.63 -1.51 -24.24
CA PRO A 585 25.91 -0.82 -24.40
C PRO A 585 26.36 -0.75 -25.87
N LYS A 586 26.00 -1.76 -26.67
CA LYS A 586 26.28 -1.84 -28.11
C LYS A 586 24.98 -2.05 -28.89
N PRO A 587 24.85 -1.47 -30.10
CA PRO A 587 23.82 -1.87 -31.06
C PRO A 587 23.88 -3.37 -31.30
N ASP A 588 22.72 -4.03 -31.35
CA ASP A 588 22.53 -5.43 -31.78
C ASP A 588 23.15 -6.56 -30.94
N ASP A 589 23.69 -6.28 -29.76
CA ASP A 589 24.23 -7.29 -28.84
C ASP A 589 23.16 -7.77 -27.83
N VAL A 590 23.16 -7.17 -26.64
CA VAL A 590 22.21 -7.46 -25.56
C VAL A 590 21.50 -6.20 -25.08
N LEU A 591 20.24 -6.35 -24.73
CA LEU A 591 19.41 -5.33 -24.10
C LEU A 591 19.62 -5.42 -22.60
N THR A 592 20.01 -4.29 -22.00
CA THR A 592 20.21 -4.17 -20.56
C THR A 592 19.20 -3.23 -19.93
N HIS A 593 18.51 -2.40 -20.72
CA HIS A 593 17.58 -1.40 -20.22
C HIS A 593 16.33 -1.29 -21.08
N VAL A 594 15.23 -0.90 -20.43
CA VAL A 594 13.95 -0.51 -21.03
C VAL A 594 13.70 0.95 -20.74
N LEU A 595 13.29 1.69 -21.77
CA LEU A 595 12.94 3.10 -21.72
C LEU A 595 11.43 3.23 -21.91
N ILE A 596 10.77 3.90 -20.97
CA ILE A 596 9.36 4.26 -21.05
C ILE A 596 9.31 5.79 -21.09
N VAL A 597 8.97 6.35 -22.26
CA VAL A 597 9.05 7.80 -22.48
C VAL A 597 7.64 8.36 -22.69
N PRO A 598 7.20 9.34 -21.88
CA PRO A 598 5.89 9.94 -22.03
C PRO A 598 5.84 10.94 -23.19
N PRO A 599 4.65 11.24 -23.73
CA PRO A 599 4.51 12.06 -24.94
C PRO A 599 4.93 13.52 -24.75
N TRP A 600 4.80 14.08 -23.54
CA TRP A 600 5.21 15.45 -23.25
C TRP A 600 6.72 15.68 -23.39
N ARG A 601 7.55 14.62 -23.34
CA ARG A 601 8.99 14.73 -23.59
C ARG A 601 9.31 15.08 -25.04
N PHE A 602 8.44 14.70 -25.96
CA PHE A 602 8.58 14.99 -27.40
C PHE A 602 7.62 16.07 -27.89
N GLN A 603 6.75 16.59 -27.02
CA GLN A 603 5.75 17.60 -27.36
C GLN A 603 5.67 18.64 -26.25
N PRO A 604 6.65 19.57 -26.17
CA PRO A 604 6.68 20.59 -25.13
C PRO A 604 5.44 21.50 -25.14
N ALA A 605 4.81 21.67 -26.31
CA ALA A 605 3.58 22.45 -26.47
C ALA A 605 2.30 21.72 -25.97
N ARG A 606 2.39 20.43 -25.60
CA ARG A 606 1.25 19.64 -25.13
C ARG A 606 0.90 20.04 -23.69
N ARG A 607 -0.30 20.58 -23.49
CA ARG A 607 -0.85 20.79 -22.15
C ARG A 607 -1.11 19.43 -21.50
N THR A 608 -0.26 19.09 -20.53
CA THR A 608 -0.36 17.83 -19.78
C THR A 608 -1.25 18.04 -18.55
N ARG A 609 -2.14 17.11 -18.26
CA ARG A 609 -2.97 17.17 -17.05
C ARG A 609 -2.17 16.61 -15.88
N ASP A 610 -2.28 17.20 -14.69
CA ASP A 610 -1.52 16.72 -13.52
C ASP A 610 -1.79 15.24 -13.17
N GLY A 611 -2.99 14.75 -13.50
CA GLY A 611 -3.35 13.34 -13.37
C GLY A 611 -2.59 12.40 -14.31
N GLU A 612 -2.23 12.86 -15.52
CA GLU A 612 -1.45 12.06 -16.48
C GLU A 612 -0.01 11.84 -15.99
N ARG A 613 0.63 12.88 -15.42
CA ARG A 613 2.01 12.78 -14.90
C ARG A 613 2.08 11.84 -13.70
N ARG A 614 1.17 12.03 -12.73
CA ARG A 614 1.07 11.15 -11.56
C ARG A 614 0.75 9.71 -11.94
N GLY A 615 -0.21 9.51 -12.84
CA GLY A 615 -0.59 8.18 -13.32
C GLY A 615 0.53 7.49 -14.09
N PHE A 616 1.27 8.22 -14.93
CA PHE A 616 2.46 7.70 -15.60
C PHE A 616 3.51 7.22 -14.61
N ASP A 617 3.83 8.05 -13.61
CA ASP A 617 4.84 7.70 -12.61
C ASP A 617 4.45 6.43 -11.83
N ARG A 618 3.20 6.36 -11.33
CA ARG A 618 2.67 5.17 -10.64
C ARG A 618 2.72 3.90 -11.49
N VAL A 619 2.39 4.00 -12.78
CA VAL A 619 2.33 2.83 -13.66
C VAL A 619 3.73 2.39 -14.12
N ALA A 620 4.59 3.33 -14.51
CA ALA A 620 5.88 3.04 -15.13
C ALA A 620 7.02 2.85 -14.12
N ARG A 621 7.17 3.76 -13.15
CA ARG A 621 8.32 3.78 -12.22
C ARG A 621 8.34 2.60 -11.26
N ASP A 622 7.17 2.04 -10.95
CA ASP A 622 7.00 0.89 -10.05
C ASP A 622 6.90 -0.46 -10.79
N LEU A 623 7.19 -0.50 -12.10
CA LEU A 623 7.27 -1.76 -12.82
C LEU A 623 8.54 -2.52 -12.40
N ARG A 624 8.39 -3.56 -11.57
CA ARG A 624 9.49 -4.38 -11.03
C ARG A 624 9.64 -5.74 -11.70
N THR A 625 8.56 -6.34 -12.19
CA THR A 625 8.61 -7.69 -12.75
C THR A 625 7.70 -7.80 -13.96
N VAL A 626 8.20 -8.41 -15.03
CA VAL A 626 7.45 -8.64 -16.29
C VAL A 626 7.47 -10.12 -16.65
N ARG A 627 6.28 -10.71 -16.78
CA ARG A 627 6.12 -12.06 -17.33
C ARG A 627 6.15 -12.00 -18.87
N ALA A 628 7.27 -12.41 -19.45
CA ALA A 628 7.62 -12.20 -20.86
C ALA A 628 7.50 -13.47 -21.73
N GLY A 629 6.60 -14.40 -21.36
CA GLY A 629 6.33 -15.59 -22.16
C GLY A 629 7.55 -16.51 -22.23
N ALA A 630 8.05 -16.78 -23.44
CA ALA A 630 9.25 -17.60 -23.65
C ALA A 630 10.53 -17.01 -23.02
N LEU A 631 10.56 -15.70 -22.76
CA LEU A 631 11.66 -15.03 -22.06
C LEU A 631 11.60 -15.19 -20.53
N GLY A 632 10.59 -15.92 -20.01
CA GLY A 632 10.44 -16.16 -18.58
C GLY A 632 9.92 -14.95 -17.79
N VAL A 633 10.38 -14.82 -16.55
CA VAL A 633 10.05 -13.72 -15.64
C VAL A 633 11.28 -12.81 -15.56
N LEU A 634 11.12 -11.55 -15.92
CA LEU A 634 12.20 -10.57 -15.96
C LEU A 634 12.04 -9.58 -14.82
N ASP A 635 13.10 -9.41 -14.03
CA ASP A 635 13.17 -8.38 -13.00
C ASP A 635 13.70 -7.07 -13.56
N LEU A 636 13.17 -5.97 -13.03
CA LEU A 636 13.41 -4.60 -13.47
C LEU A 636 13.66 -3.73 -12.23
N ALA A 637 14.72 -2.92 -12.29
CA ALA A 637 15.03 -1.93 -11.26
C ALA A 637 15.12 -0.53 -11.90
N PRO A 638 14.67 0.55 -11.22
CA PRO A 638 14.94 1.90 -11.67
C PRO A 638 16.45 2.15 -11.85
N ASP A 639 16.81 2.88 -12.90
CA ASP A 639 18.18 3.30 -13.18
C ASP A 639 18.18 4.75 -13.71
N GLU A 640 19.36 5.33 -13.89
CA GLU A 640 19.55 6.71 -14.36
C GLU A 640 19.78 6.82 -15.86
N GLU A 641 19.45 7.98 -16.45
CA GLU A 641 19.76 8.30 -17.86
C GLU A 641 21.27 8.22 -18.16
N SER A 642 22.11 8.49 -17.15
CA SER A 642 23.57 8.45 -17.23
C SER A 642 24.10 7.06 -17.63
N ALA A 643 23.35 5.98 -17.32
CA ALA A 643 23.71 4.61 -17.68
C ALA A 643 23.69 4.34 -19.19
N LEU A 644 22.99 5.18 -19.97
CA LEU A 644 22.85 5.06 -21.42
C LEU A 644 23.33 6.34 -22.12
N GLY A 645 24.61 6.70 -21.91
CA GLY A 645 25.21 7.93 -22.44
C GLY A 645 25.01 8.15 -23.94
N ALA A 646 25.10 7.09 -24.76
CA ALA A 646 24.88 7.16 -26.21
C ALA A 646 23.42 7.48 -26.59
N VAL A 647 22.45 7.27 -25.69
CA VAL A 647 21.02 7.54 -25.94
C VAL A 647 20.61 8.91 -25.38
N PHE A 648 21.15 9.34 -24.24
CA PHE A 648 20.69 10.56 -23.54
C PHE A 648 21.65 11.77 -23.68
N GLY A 649 22.85 11.58 -24.21
CA GLY A 649 23.84 12.65 -24.38
C GLY A 649 23.45 13.71 -25.44
N PRO A 650 24.03 14.92 -25.38
CA PRO A 650 23.99 15.87 -26.47
C PRO A 650 24.90 15.40 -27.62
N ALA A 651 24.35 15.29 -28.83
CA ALA A 651 25.12 14.93 -30.02
C ALA A 651 24.63 15.72 -31.24
N ARG A 652 25.56 16.01 -32.16
CA ARG A 652 25.23 16.60 -33.47
C ARG A 652 24.91 15.54 -34.52
N VAL A 653 25.44 14.33 -34.34
CA VAL A 653 25.25 13.20 -35.24
C VAL A 653 24.59 12.06 -34.49
N TRP A 654 23.52 11.53 -35.08
CA TRP A 654 22.72 10.44 -34.52
C TRP A 654 22.55 9.32 -35.54
N HIS A 655 22.75 8.08 -35.12
CA HIS A 655 22.59 6.88 -35.93
C HIS A 655 21.43 6.04 -35.39
N SER A 656 20.57 5.54 -36.28
CA SER A 656 19.47 4.66 -35.86
C SER A 656 20.03 3.33 -35.31
N ALA A 657 19.88 3.10 -34.01
CA ALA A 657 20.21 1.84 -33.35
C ALA A 657 19.15 0.76 -33.55
N THR A 658 17.93 1.14 -33.98
CA THR A 658 16.93 0.21 -34.50
C THR A 658 16.39 0.73 -35.83
N PRO A 659 15.99 -0.16 -36.76
CA PRO A 659 15.54 0.27 -38.08
C PRO A 659 14.40 1.29 -38.01
N TYR A 660 14.51 2.35 -38.79
CA TYR A 660 13.45 3.33 -38.96
C TYR A 660 12.40 2.81 -39.92
N ARG A 661 11.12 2.89 -39.53
CA ARG A 661 9.97 2.63 -40.41
C ARG A 661 9.18 3.91 -40.64
N PRO A 662 8.93 4.31 -41.90
CA PRO A 662 8.22 5.53 -42.19
C PRO A 662 6.76 5.45 -41.70
N THR A 663 6.25 6.58 -41.22
CA THR A 663 4.86 6.72 -40.76
C THR A 663 3.87 6.72 -41.91
N ARG A 664 4.33 7.03 -43.13
CA ARG A 664 3.54 7.02 -44.37
C ARG A 664 4.19 6.11 -45.41
N HIS A 665 3.38 5.29 -46.08
CA HIS A 665 3.87 4.40 -47.13
C HIS A 665 4.37 5.21 -48.35
N PRO A 666 5.62 5.01 -48.81
CA PRO A 666 6.10 5.61 -50.05
C PRO A 666 5.32 5.05 -51.26
N ARG A 667 4.90 5.94 -52.18
CA ARG A 667 4.30 5.51 -53.45
C ARG A 667 5.43 5.28 -54.48
N GLY A 668 5.76 4.02 -54.75
CA GLY A 668 6.72 3.62 -55.79
C GLY A 668 8.18 3.51 -55.32
N GLY A 669 8.90 2.47 -55.80
CA GLY A 669 10.25 2.13 -55.35
C GLY A 669 11.35 3.12 -55.73
N ALA A 670 11.26 3.76 -56.90
CA ALA A 670 12.27 4.71 -57.40
C ALA A 670 12.32 6.05 -56.64
N GLN A 671 11.36 6.32 -55.72
CA GLN A 671 11.32 7.52 -54.89
C GLN A 671 11.34 7.20 -53.38
N ALA A 672 11.61 5.94 -53.00
CA ALA A 672 11.50 5.47 -51.61
C ALA A 672 12.45 6.21 -50.66
N GLU A 673 13.70 6.42 -51.06
CA GLU A 673 14.70 7.13 -50.24
C GLU A 673 14.32 8.60 -50.02
N ALA A 674 14.00 9.33 -51.09
CA ALA A 674 13.57 10.73 -50.99
C ALA A 674 12.27 10.89 -50.18
N ALA A 675 11.34 9.92 -50.26
CA ALA A 675 10.14 9.90 -49.42
C ALA A 675 10.48 9.64 -47.95
N LEU A 676 11.43 8.76 -47.66
CA LEU A 676 11.88 8.45 -46.30
C LEU A 676 12.58 9.65 -45.66
N ILE A 677 13.47 10.34 -46.39
CA ILE A 677 14.10 11.58 -45.94
C ILE A 677 13.04 12.63 -45.55
N ARG A 678 12.02 12.83 -46.40
CA ARG A 678 10.92 13.75 -46.10
C ARG A 678 10.12 13.32 -44.86
N ASP A 679 9.87 12.02 -44.68
CA ASP A 679 9.15 11.50 -43.52
C ASP A 679 9.95 11.72 -42.22
N VAL A 680 11.26 11.42 -42.24
CA VAL A 680 12.17 11.67 -41.11
C VAL A 680 12.21 13.16 -40.75
N GLN A 681 12.37 14.05 -41.73
CA GLN A 681 12.37 15.50 -41.47
C GLN A 681 11.03 16.00 -40.91
N ALA A 682 9.91 15.44 -41.38
CA ALA A 682 8.59 15.75 -40.85
C ALA A 682 8.43 15.25 -39.40
N GLU A 683 8.92 14.05 -39.11
CA GLU A 683 8.90 13.44 -37.77
C GLU A 683 9.78 14.19 -36.78
N CYS A 684 10.96 14.69 -37.19
CA CYS A 684 11.79 15.59 -36.37
C CYS A 684 11.04 16.89 -36.05
N ARG A 685 10.42 17.52 -37.06
CA ARG A 685 9.65 18.75 -36.88
C ARG A 685 8.47 18.57 -35.93
N ARG A 686 7.73 17.46 -36.03
CA ARG A 686 6.61 17.15 -35.12
C ARG A 686 7.05 17.03 -33.66
N ARG A 687 8.30 16.64 -33.42
CA ARG A 687 8.89 16.51 -32.07
C ARG A 687 9.63 17.76 -31.58
N GLY A 688 9.53 18.86 -32.33
CA GLY A 688 10.22 20.11 -32.00
C GLY A 688 11.74 20.04 -32.19
N LEU A 689 12.26 19.04 -32.88
CA LEU A 689 13.69 18.92 -33.17
C LEU A 689 14.09 19.88 -34.31
N PRO A 690 15.32 20.44 -34.29
CA PRO A 690 15.87 21.19 -35.42
C PRO A 690 15.83 20.36 -36.70
N ARG A 691 15.81 20.98 -37.87
CA ARG A 691 15.81 20.25 -39.14
C ARG A 691 17.18 19.56 -39.33
N PRO A 692 17.25 18.22 -39.44
CA PRO A 692 18.51 17.54 -39.72
C PRO A 692 18.78 17.45 -41.22
N ASP A 693 20.06 17.33 -41.56
CA ASP A 693 20.51 16.64 -42.77
C ASP A 693 20.38 15.12 -42.55
N VAL A 694 19.79 14.43 -43.52
CA VAL A 694 19.37 13.02 -43.37
C VAL A 694 20.04 12.19 -44.44
N SER A 695 20.75 11.15 -44.02
CA SER A 695 21.36 10.15 -44.90
C SER A 695 20.79 8.77 -44.62
N VAL A 696 20.49 8.02 -45.68
CA VAL A 696 19.97 6.66 -45.62
C VAL A 696 21.09 5.70 -46.01
N THR A 697 21.45 4.78 -45.12
CA THR A 697 22.64 3.92 -45.34
C THR A 697 22.29 2.48 -45.71
N ASP A 698 21.16 1.98 -45.24
CA ASP A 698 20.72 0.60 -45.52
C ASP A 698 19.21 0.59 -45.71
N LEU A 699 18.74 0.56 -46.97
CA LEU A 699 17.33 0.62 -47.33
C LEU A 699 16.82 -0.77 -47.73
N SER A 700 15.85 -1.28 -46.97
CA SER A 700 15.15 -2.52 -47.27
C SER A 700 13.70 -2.25 -47.66
N VAL A 701 13.27 -2.84 -48.78
CA VAL A 701 11.90 -2.75 -49.29
C VAL A 701 11.35 -4.15 -49.49
N GLY A 702 10.25 -4.46 -48.81
CA GLY A 702 9.58 -5.75 -48.90
C GLY A 702 8.81 -5.94 -50.22
N PRO A 703 8.22 -7.14 -50.42
CA PRO A 703 7.47 -7.47 -51.63
C PRO A 703 6.38 -6.43 -51.95
N ARG A 704 6.23 -6.08 -53.24
CA ARG A 704 5.27 -5.07 -53.74
C ARG A 704 5.46 -3.65 -53.17
N GLY A 705 6.66 -3.30 -52.70
CA GLY A 705 6.94 -1.96 -52.17
C GLY A 705 6.44 -1.74 -50.73
N GLY A 706 6.02 -2.79 -50.03
CA GLY A 706 5.58 -2.74 -48.63
C GLY A 706 6.73 -2.85 -47.64
N ASN A 707 6.46 -2.58 -46.34
CA ASN A 707 7.42 -2.76 -45.24
C ASN A 707 8.79 -2.11 -45.47
N VAL A 708 8.80 -0.85 -45.92
CA VAL A 708 10.06 -0.09 -46.06
C VAL A 708 10.70 0.10 -44.68
N MET A 709 11.97 -0.24 -44.57
CA MET A 709 12.79 -0.06 -43.36
C MET A 709 14.13 0.54 -43.78
N ALA A 710 14.69 1.41 -42.96
CA ALA A 710 16.02 1.95 -43.23
C ALA A 710 16.87 2.16 -41.98
N ALA A 711 18.19 1.99 -42.13
CA ALA A 711 19.15 2.63 -41.24
C ALA A 711 19.33 4.09 -41.65
N VAL A 712 19.21 5.00 -40.69
CA VAL A 712 19.17 6.45 -40.90
C VAL A 712 20.21 7.13 -40.04
N ARG A 713 20.93 8.07 -40.63
CA ARG A 713 21.83 8.99 -39.94
C ARG A 713 21.29 10.41 -40.03
N LEU A 714 21.23 11.08 -38.88
CA LEU A 714 20.79 12.48 -38.73
C LEU A 714 21.99 13.33 -38.34
N ALA A 715 22.21 14.44 -39.04
CA ALA A 715 23.17 15.46 -38.68
C ALA A 715 22.45 16.79 -38.42
N PHE A 716 22.60 17.32 -37.21
CA PHE A 716 22.02 18.60 -36.79
C PHE A 716 23.10 19.68 -36.75
N GLU A 717 22.71 20.90 -37.13
CA GLU A 717 23.61 22.06 -37.06
C GLU A 717 24.04 22.35 -35.60
N VAL A 718 23.11 22.17 -34.66
CA VAL A 718 23.31 22.31 -33.21
C VAL A 718 23.26 20.95 -32.51
N ALA A 719 23.94 20.81 -31.37
CA ALA A 719 23.84 19.59 -30.57
C ALA A 719 22.41 19.42 -30.04
N VAL A 720 21.83 18.25 -30.28
CA VAL A 720 20.50 17.86 -29.81
C VAL A 720 20.69 16.84 -28.69
N ARG A 721 19.94 16.99 -27.59
CA ARG A 721 19.93 16.03 -26.49
C ARG A 721 18.91 14.92 -26.77
N GLY A 722 19.29 13.67 -26.56
CA GLY A 722 18.38 12.53 -26.67
C GLY A 722 17.44 12.34 -25.46
N PRO A 723 16.62 11.28 -25.45
CA PRO A 723 16.54 10.23 -26.46
C PRO A 723 15.87 10.70 -27.74
N ILE A 724 16.26 10.14 -28.90
CA ILE A 724 15.55 10.38 -30.18
C ILE A 724 14.85 9.08 -30.61
N LEU A 725 13.52 9.14 -30.69
CA LEU A 725 12.63 8.03 -31.07
C LEU A 725 11.71 8.46 -32.21
N LEU A 726 11.94 7.96 -33.43
CA LEU A 726 11.20 8.35 -34.64
C LEU A 726 10.52 7.15 -35.31
N GLY A 727 9.52 7.43 -36.15
CA GLY A 727 8.93 6.42 -37.04
C GLY A 727 7.79 5.63 -36.42
N ARG A 728 7.21 4.73 -37.22
CA ARG A 728 5.95 4.04 -36.88
C ARG A 728 6.05 3.14 -35.64
N ASP A 729 7.19 2.47 -35.47
CA ASP A 729 7.34 1.38 -34.50
C ASP A 729 7.79 1.86 -33.11
N CYS A 730 8.07 3.16 -32.93
CA CYS A 730 8.55 3.73 -31.66
C CYS A 730 7.57 3.60 -30.48
N HIS A 731 6.31 3.28 -30.75
CA HIS A 731 5.30 3.01 -29.72
C HIS A 731 5.15 1.53 -29.38
N ARG A 732 5.46 0.61 -30.30
CA ARG A 732 5.07 -0.80 -30.19
C ARG A 732 6.26 -1.72 -29.98
N ASP A 733 7.16 -1.73 -30.94
CA ASP A 733 8.26 -2.70 -31.01
C ASP A 733 9.64 -2.03 -30.80
N GLY A 734 9.66 -0.74 -30.46
CA GLY A 734 10.87 0.04 -30.17
C GLY A 734 11.75 0.31 -31.38
N GLY A 735 11.15 0.38 -32.56
CA GLY A 735 11.83 0.79 -33.79
C GLY A 735 12.13 2.30 -33.82
N GLY A 736 13.13 2.69 -34.61
CA GLY A 736 13.58 4.06 -34.78
C GLY A 736 14.15 4.73 -33.51
N LEU A 737 14.81 3.98 -32.64
CA LEU A 737 15.68 4.51 -31.59
C LEU A 737 17.00 4.96 -32.22
N PHE A 738 17.51 6.13 -31.85
CA PHE A 738 18.80 6.63 -32.29
C PHE A 738 19.80 6.72 -31.14
N GLN A 739 21.08 6.54 -31.47
CA GLN A 739 22.23 6.75 -30.60
C GLN A 739 23.12 7.84 -31.17
N GLY A 740 23.58 8.74 -30.32
CA GLY A 740 24.46 9.84 -30.67
C GLY A 740 25.92 9.41 -30.65
N ASP A 741 26.71 9.97 -31.57
CA ASP A 741 28.16 9.91 -31.45
C ASP A 741 28.57 10.71 -30.20
N ALA A 742 29.39 10.09 -29.34
CA ALA A 742 29.91 10.80 -28.18
C ALA A 742 30.65 12.05 -28.66
N MET A 743 30.25 13.23 -28.17
CA MET A 743 31.06 14.43 -28.32
C MET A 743 32.38 14.18 -27.56
N PRO A 744 33.54 14.45 -28.16
CA PRO A 744 34.84 14.27 -27.49
C PRO A 744 34.98 15.11 -26.23
#